data_AF-A0A535QPM4-F1
#
_entry.id   AF-A0A535QPM4-F1
#
_cell.length_a   1.000
_cell.length_b   1.000
_cell.length_c   1.000
_cell.angle_alpha   90.00
_cell.angle_beta   90.00
_cell.angle_gamma   90.00
#
_symmetry.space_group_name_H-M   'P 1'
#
loop_
_entity.id
_entity.type
_entity.pdbx_description
1 polymer ?
#
loop_
_entity_poly.entity_id
_entity_poly.type
_entity_poly.pdbx_seq_one_letter_code
_entity_poly.pdbx_strand_id
1 'polypeptide(L)'
;MSHYAYRQPRALRMLSIAGLGAILIGVVAVSGPGRVSALGQQHGSQAEAISFTRDPDRQGGEGPVATAAQEQYDNRAYPNTTIGFEQVIASQQAFQAVKQHGKGSGKAGASSSTGAAEVGSANSSPWTLIGPSSDRVDSFLSYTPGAGAGVISSGRVSAIAVAPDCSASSCRVWVGAAGGGIWMTSNGLAASPSWHSSSDGLTSNSIGSIVVDPNDASGNTLYVGTGEPNGSSDSEAGVGLFKSTNGGSSWSLVSGSVPVSKNRSIGAILVDPTNASHLYIGTDVARHGLSAVAGGRFTPPGAPSLGVYESSNGGASWAHVLNPQPQDVVVPGTANGADFFRGGVPVLAFDPTDPTTVYAATFGFGVWRRAPNLEGGDASFKQIITPSNPTDSTGERNSLAVASHTRVYVGQGGDKAAHLWRTSSADQPAATLTGTTGRGGWQDLSSSTKGTPGYGSYNFCTGQCWYDQPIASPAGHPDTLWIGGSMHYGELVPNSPSNGRAVMRSTDGGVTFTDMTDDAQSPPDWLHPDQHVLAFAPNNPDIAFIGNDGGVFRTGGTFTDSSGACAARGVTGADLADCRQWLSAIPTGLTAINGGLATLQFQSLSVNPQNANDLLGGTQDNGTLSNMGSDASWFET
;
A
#
# COMPACT_ATOMS: atom_id res chain seq x y z
N MET A 1 46.69 -0.49 30.19
CA MET A 1 46.37 0.57 31.16
C MET A 1 44.87 0.83 31.11
N SER A 2 44.16 0.28 32.12
CA SER A 2 42.79 0.53 32.62
C SER A 2 41.57 0.45 31.67
N HIS A 3 40.65 -0.55 31.74
CA HIS A 3 39.72 -1.03 32.82
C HIS A 3 38.35 -0.30 32.78
N TYR A 4 37.12 -0.86 32.85
CA TYR A 4 36.49 -2.17 33.16
C TYR A 4 35.11 -2.19 32.42
N ALA A 5 34.74 -3.21 31.62
CA ALA A 5 33.89 -4.38 31.94
C ALA A 5 32.35 -4.24 31.81
N TYR A 6 31.73 -5.12 31.01
CA TYR A 6 30.36 -5.58 31.23
C TYR A 6 30.31 -7.12 31.11
N ARG A 7 29.66 -7.74 32.08
CA ARG A 7 29.65 -9.18 32.38
C ARG A 7 28.69 -9.98 31.49
N GLN A 8 29.07 -11.19 31.13
CA GLN A 8 28.15 -12.26 30.69
C GLN A 8 27.43 -12.92 31.88
N PRO A 9 26.19 -13.43 31.71
CA PRO A 9 25.63 -14.43 32.60
C PRO A 9 25.90 -15.86 32.11
N ARG A 10 26.27 -16.69 33.09
CA ARG A 10 26.61 -18.12 32.98
C ARG A 10 25.37 -19.00 32.83
N ALA A 11 25.57 -20.11 32.15
CA ALA A 11 24.73 -21.30 32.16
C ALA A 11 24.55 -21.89 33.56
N LEU A 12 23.35 -22.38 33.86
CA LEU A 12 23.09 -23.38 34.89
C LEU A 12 22.31 -24.55 34.27
N ARG A 13 22.84 -25.76 34.44
CA ARG A 13 22.20 -27.06 34.21
C ARG A 13 21.71 -27.63 35.54
N MET A 14 20.84 -28.64 35.45
CA MET A 14 20.28 -29.56 36.48
C MET A 14 18.89 -29.14 36.99
N LEU A 15 17.89 -30.02 37.17
CA LEU A 15 17.82 -31.48 37.20
C LEU A 15 16.37 -31.93 36.91
N SER A 16 16.21 -33.13 36.37
CA SER A 16 14.94 -33.85 36.16
C SER A 16 14.39 -34.48 37.44
N ILE A 17 13.07 -34.37 37.70
CA ILE A 17 12.31 -35.27 38.58
C ILE A 17 10.92 -35.53 37.97
N ALA A 18 10.59 -36.82 37.84
CA ALA A 18 9.29 -37.35 37.49
C ALA A 18 8.37 -37.46 38.71
N GLY A 19 7.05 -37.37 38.52
CA GLY A 19 6.05 -37.68 39.55
C GLY A 19 4.63 -37.70 39.01
N LEU A 20 4.05 -38.90 38.94
CA LEU A 20 2.65 -39.18 38.59
C LEU A 20 1.65 -38.57 39.58
N GLY A 21 0.41 -38.35 39.12
CA GLY A 21 -0.75 -38.19 40.00
C GLY A 21 -2.04 -37.86 39.24
N ALA A 22 -2.76 -38.88 38.78
CA ALA A 22 -4.12 -38.76 38.24
C ALA A 22 -5.16 -38.62 39.36
N ILE A 23 -6.20 -37.79 39.16
CA ILE A 23 -7.55 -38.03 39.70
C ILE A 23 -8.60 -37.57 38.66
N LEU A 24 -9.34 -38.53 38.12
CA LEU A 24 -10.66 -38.36 37.51
C LEU A 24 -11.69 -38.10 38.62
N ILE A 25 -12.63 -37.17 38.40
CA ILE A 25 -14.05 -37.38 38.74
C ILE A 25 -14.88 -36.78 37.60
N GLY A 26 -15.59 -37.63 36.86
CA GLY A 26 -16.68 -37.22 35.99
C GLY A 26 -18.02 -37.36 36.72
N VAL A 27 -19.00 -36.54 36.33
CA VAL A 27 -20.43 -36.87 36.45
C VAL A 27 -21.17 -36.36 35.21
N VAL A 28 -21.80 -37.33 34.55
CA VAL A 28 -22.79 -37.33 33.45
C VAL A 28 -24.12 -36.79 34.06
N ALA A 29 -25.07 -36.10 33.42
CA ALA A 29 -25.85 -36.48 32.25
C ALA A 29 -27.12 -35.59 32.11
N VAL A 30 -27.70 -35.61 30.90
CA VAL A 30 -29.16 -35.66 30.59
C VAL A 30 -29.90 -34.31 30.41
N SER A 31 -31.04 -34.41 29.72
CA SER A 31 -31.37 -33.79 28.43
C SER A 31 -32.83 -33.34 28.34
N GLY A 32 -33.09 -32.20 27.67
CA GLY A 32 -34.33 -31.83 26.93
C GLY A 32 -35.63 -31.56 27.73
N PRO A 33 -36.78 -31.26 27.08
CA PRO A 33 -37.02 -30.39 25.89
C PRO A 33 -38.21 -29.40 26.09
N GLY A 34 -38.24 -28.30 25.30
CA GLY A 34 -39.41 -27.57 24.74
C GLY A 34 -40.56 -27.01 25.63
N ARG A 35 -40.96 -25.74 25.40
CA ARG A 35 -42.28 -25.34 24.83
C ARG A 35 -42.56 -23.83 24.95
N VAL A 36 -43.33 -23.36 23.95
CA VAL A 36 -43.83 -22.01 23.68
C VAL A 36 -45.16 -21.76 24.42
N SER A 37 -45.35 -20.57 25.01
CA SER A 37 -46.64 -19.87 25.23
C SER A 37 -46.36 -18.49 25.88
N ALA A 38 -46.49 -17.34 25.21
CA ALA A 38 -47.70 -16.59 24.84
C ALA A 38 -48.14 -15.53 25.88
N LEU A 39 -48.12 -14.27 25.42
CA LEU A 39 -48.94 -13.09 25.77
C LEU A 39 -48.65 -12.30 27.06
N GLY A 40 -48.34 -11.02 26.85
CA GLY A 40 -48.38 -9.96 27.86
C GLY A 40 -47.83 -8.63 27.32
N GLN A 41 -48.62 -7.92 26.52
CA GLN A 41 -48.37 -6.50 26.19
C GLN A 41 -48.31 -5.68 27.49
N GLN A 42 -47.18 -5.04 27.78
CA GLN A 42 -47.17 -3.76 28.48
C GLN A 42 -46.14 -2.83 27.85
N HIS A 43 -46.63 -1.68 27.40
CA HIS A 43 -45.83 -0.52 27.03
C HIS A 43 -44.94 -0.10 28.20
N GLY A 44 -43.63 -0.20 28.01
CA GLY A 44 -42.61 0.33 28.91
C GLY A 44 -41.33 0.55 28.10
N SER A 45 -40.86 1.79 28.08
CA SER A 45 -39.69 2.27 27.34
C SER A 45 -38.47 1.36 27.48
N GLN A 46 -38.02 0.75 26.38
CA GLN A 46 -36.69 0.17 26.32
C GLN A 46 -35.66 1.29 26.21
N ALA A 47 -35.11 1.70 27.35
CA ALA A 47 -33.71 2.11 27.37
C ALA A 47 -32.92 0.81 27.28
N GLU A 48 -32.39 0.49 26.10
CA GLU A 48 -31.33 -0.51 25.99
C GLU A 48 -30.19 -0.04 26.90
N ALA A 49 -30.01 -0.75 28.01
CA ALA A 49 -28.80 -0.64 28.80
C ALA A 49 -27.66 -1.12 27.90
N ILE A 50 -26.89 -0.19 27.35
CA ILE A 50 -25.63 -0.48 26.66
C ILE A 50 -24.73 -1.15 27.71
N SER A 51 -24.67 -2.48 27.70
CA SER A 51 -23.77 -3.23 28.54
C SER A 51 -22.39 -3.18 27.91
N PHE A 52 -21.50 -2.36 28.46
CA PHE A 52 -20.08 -2.34 28.08
C PHE A 52 -19.39 -3.57 28.69
N THR A 53 -19.34 -4.66 27.93
CA THR A 53 -18.54 -5.83 28.28
C THR A 53 -17.04 -5.50 28.20
N ARG A 54 -16.27 -5.96 29.19
CA ARG A 54 -14.82 -5.80 29.28
C ARG A 54 -14.12 -6.42 28.07
N ASP A 55 -13.15 -5.71 27.52
CA ASP A 55 -12.22 -6.24 26.53
C ASP A 55 -11.27 -7.27 27.19
N PRO A 56 -11.26 -8.54 26.75
CA PRO A 56 -10.43 -9.59 27.32
C PRO A 56 -8.91 -9.32 27.24
N ASP A 57 -8.46 -8.40 26.38
CA ASP A 57 -7.03 -8.10 26.20
C ASP A 57 -6.47 -7.08 27.23
N ARG A 58 -7.30 -6.51 28.10
CA ARG A 58 -6.84 -5.57 29.16
C ARG A 58 -6.15 -6.31 30.31
N GLN A 59 -4.84 -6.13 30.44
CA GLN A 59 -4.07 -6.56 31.61
C GLN A 59 -4.15 -5.54 32.75
N GLY A 60 -4.82 -5.90 33.85
CA GLY A 60 -4.98 -5.06 35.05
C GLY A 60 -6.25 -4.22 35.03
N GLY A 61 -7.07 -4.32 36.08
CA GLY A 61 -8.34 -3.60 36.23
C GLY A 61 -9.41 -4.47 36.91
N GLU A 62 -9.90 -4.03 38.07
CA GLU A 62 -11.02 -4.64 38.78
C GLU A 62 -12.33 -3.88 38.46
N GLY A 63 -13.32 -4.58 37.88
CA GLY A 63 -14.71 -4.10 37.77
C GLY A 63 -15.21 -3.69 36.35
N PRO A 64 -16.54 -3.59 36.15
CA PRO A 64 -17.14 -3.12 34.91
C PRO A 64 -16.96 -1.60 34.71
N VAL A 65 -16.87 -1.15 33.45
CA VAL A 65 -16.73 0.27 33.10
C VAL A 65 -18.04 1.01 33.41
N ALA A 66 -18.04 1.84 34.45
CA ALA A 66 -19.26 2.51 34.92
C ALA A 66 -19.55 3.85 34.21
N THR A 67 -18.54 4.51 33.60
CA THR A 67 -18.67 5.83 32.96
C THR A 67 -17.65 6.03 31.83
N ALA A 68 -17.89 6.98 30.92
CA ALA A 68 -16.91 7.38 29.88
C ALA A 68 -15.59 7.94 30.45
N ALA A 69 -15.63 8.58 31.62
CA ALA A 69 -14.43 9.04 32.32
C ALA A 69 -13.61 7.86 32.87
N GLN A 70 -14.28 6.81 33.36
CA GLN A 70 -13.63 5.56 33.76
C GLN A 70 -13.02 4.87 32.54
N GLU A 71 -13.72 4.83 31.40
CA GLU A 71 -13.20 4.27 30.16
C GLU A 71 -11.92 5.00 29.68
N GLN A 72 -11.92 6.34 29.70
CA GLN A 72 -10.74 7.13 29.36
C GLN A 72 -9.59 6.90 30.35
N TYR A 73 -9.87 6.75 31.64
CA TYR A 73 -8.86 6.40 32.64
C TYR A 73 -8.29 5.01 32.35
N ASP A 74 -9.15 4.00 32.13
CA ASP A 74 -8.75 2.63 31.85
C ASP A 74 -7.92 2.54 30.57
N ASN A 75 -8.30 3.25 29.51
CA ASN A 75 -7.54 3.29 28.26
C ASN A 75 -6.13 3.91 28.43
N ARG A 76 -5.94 4.81 29.39
CA ARG A 76 -4.63 5.40 29.71
C ARG A 76 -3.81 4.53 30.67
N ALA A 77 -4.47 3.95 31.68
CA ALA A 77 -3.83 3.18 32.73
C ALA A 77 -3.47 1.75 32.26
N TYR A 78 -4.31 1.18 31.39
CA TYR A 78 -4.23 -0.19 30.88
C TYR A 78 -4.52 -0.19 29.38
N PRO A 79 -3.67 0.45 28.55
CA PRO A 79 -3.88 0.49 27.11
C PRO A 79 -3.88 -0.92 26.53
N ASN A 80 -4.76 -1.17 25.56
CA ASN A 80 -4.73 -2.41 24.81
C ASN A 80 -3.40 -2.52 24.04
N THR A 81 -2.94 -3.75 23.87
CA THR A 81 -1.74 -4.03 23.06
C THR A 81 -2.04 -4.02 21.55
N THR A 82 -3.31 -4.11 21.15
CA THR A 82 -3.78 -3.98 19.77
C THR A 82 -5.08 -3.21 19.66
N ILE A 83 -5.39 -2.75 18.46
CA ILE A 83 -6.73 -2.37 18.05
C ILE A 83 -7.30 -3.54 17.24
N GLY A 84 -8.33 -4.19 17.77
CA GLY A 84 -8.99 -5.32 17.12
C GLY A 84 -9.93 -4.89 15.99
N PHE A 85 -10.22 -5.81 15.06
CA PHE A 85 -11.14 -5.56 13.94
C PHE A 85 -12.51 -5.04 14.41
N GLU A 86 -13.10 -5.64 15.45
CA GLU A 86 -14.40 -5.22 15.98
C GLU A 86 -14.36 -3.81 16.57
N GLN A 87 -13.22 -3.37 17.14
CA GLN A 87 -13.06 -2.01 17.63
C GLN A 87 -13.01 -1.01 16.48
N VAL A 88 -12.34 -1.36 15.38
CA VAL A 88 -12.34 -0.56 14.15
C VAL A 88 -13.75 -0.44 13.60
N ILE A 89 -14.48 -1.54 13.44
CA ILE A 89 -15.88 -1.49 12.98
C ILE A 89 -16.77 -0.68 13.93
N ALA A 90 -16.64 -0.87 15.25
CA ALA A 90 -17.41 -0.12 16.24
C ALA A 90 -17.11 1.38 16.19
N SER A 91 -15.84 1.78 16.00
CA SER A 91 -15.45 3.18 15.87
C SER A 91 -16.05 3.83 14.60
N GLN A 92 -16.09 3.10 13.49
CA GLN A 92 -16.71 3.54 12.25
C GLN A 92 -18.22 3.72 12.44
N GLN A 93 -18.89 2.74 13.06
CA GLN A 93 -20.32 2.82 13.38
C GLN A 93 -20.63 4.01 14.30
N ALA A 94 -19.80 4.23 15.33
CA ALA A 94 -19.93 5.37 16.24
C ALA A 94 -19.78 6.71 15.48
N PHE A 95 -18.80 6.82 14.58
CA PHE A 95 -18.63 8.01 13.75
C PHE A 95 -19.85 8.28 12.86
N GLN A 96 -20.39 7.24 12.22
CA GLN A 96 -21.61 7.36 11.41
C GLN A 96 -22.82 7.78 12.26
N ALA A 97 -22.97 7.23 13.47
CA ALA A 97 -24.02 7.64 14.39
C ALA A 97 -23.89 9.12 14.79
N VAL A 98 -22.68 9.61 15.09
CA VAL A 98 -22.43 11.04 15.36
C VAL A 98 -22.81 11.91 14.16
N LYS A 99 -22.49 11.48 12.93
CA LYS A 99 -22.86 12.18 11.69
C LYS A 99 -24.38 12.26 11.50
N GLN A 100 -25.10 11.19 11.83
CA GLN A 100 -26.56 11.10 11.68
C GLN A 100 -27.33 11.87 12.78
N HIS A 101 -26.84 11.87 14.02
CA HIS A 101 -27.52 12.50 15.15
C HIS A 101 -27.18 13.98 15.34
N GLY A 102 -26.25 14.53 14.56
CA GLY A 102 -25.61 15.82 14.85
C GLY A 102 -24.82 15.75 16.17
N LYS A 103 -24.08 16.80 16.52
CA LYS A 103 -23.53 16.92 17.88
C LYS A 103 -24.70 17.04 18.85
N GLY A 104 -25.22 15.92 19.34
CA GLY A 104 -26.13 15.90 20.47
C GLY A 104 -25.48 16.72 21.58
N SER A 105 -26.16 17.76 22.03
CA SER A 105 -25.76 18.58 23.17
C SER A 105 -25.40 17.64 24.32
N GLY A 106 -24.09 17.39 24.50
CA GLY A 106 -23.60 16.62 25.64
C GLY A 106 -24.19 17.24 26.89
N LYS A 107 -24.74 16.40 27.78
CA LYS A 107 -25.37 16.82 29.04
C LYS A 107 -24.50 17.89 29.71
N ALA A 108 -24.92 19.15 29.63
CA ALA A 108 -24.44 20.18 30.52
C ALA A 108 -24.81 19.70 31.92
N GLY A 109 -23.80 19.32 32.71
CA GLY A 109 -23.98 19.08 34.13
C GLY A 109 -24.67 20.31 34.72
N ALA A 110 -25.73 20.07 35.48
CA ALA A 110 -26.46 21.12 36.19
C ALA A 110 -25.46 21.91 37.06
N SER A 111 -25.11 23.11 36.61
CA SER A 111 -24.55 24.15 37.45
C SER A 111 -25.30 25.44 37.13
N SER A 112 -26.09 25.85 38.11
CA SER A 112 -26.83 27.09 38.16
C SER A 112 -25.90 28.31 38.00
N SER A 113 -26.15 29.15 37.00
CA SER A 113 -26.54 30.56 37.18
C SER A 113 -26.31 31.40 35.91
N THR A 114 -27.36 32.15 35.57
CA THR A 114 -27.39 33.39 34.78
C THR A 114 -26.94 33.37 33.32
N GLY A 115 -27.94 33.27 32.42
CA GLY A 115 -28.05 34.11 31.24
C GLY A 115 -27.18 33.75 30.04
N ALA A 116 -27.54 32.70 29.31
CA ALA A 116 -27.16 32.56 27.90
C ALA A 116 -28.38 32.09 27.12
N ALA A 117 -28.68 32.83 26.05
CA ALA A 117 -29.77 32.56 25.12
C ALA A 117 -29.68 31.14 24.56
N GLU A 118 -30.86 30.56 24.35
CA GLU A 118 -31.06 29.30 23.63
C GLU A 118 -30.22 29.28 22.34
N VAL A 119 -29.28 28.35 22.24
CA VAL A 119 -28.73 27.96 20.94
C VAL A 119 -29.74 27.02 20.32
N GLY A 120 -30.69 27.64 19.62
CA GLY A 120 -31.66 26.97 18.78
C GLY A 120 -30.98 26.10 17.72
N SER A 121 -31.67 25.01 17.41
CA SER A 121 -31.50 24.13 16.27
C SER A 121 -31.40 24.93 14.95
N ALA A 122 -30.19 25.27 14.53
CA ALA A 122 -29.78 25.56 13.14
C ALA A 122 -28.32 26.03 13.17
N ASN A 123 -27.35 25.13 13.14
CA ASN A 123 -25.98 25.36 12.66
C ASN A 123 -25.14 24.10 12.93
N SER A 124 -25.30 23.07 12.11
CA SER A 124 -24.15 22.25 11.78
C SER A 124 -23.24 23.13 10.93
N SER A 125 -22.31 23.88 11.53
CA SER A 125 -21.22 24.43 10.73
C SER A 125 -20.58 23.25 10.01
N PRO A 126 -20.61 23.20 8.67
CA PRO A 126 -19.97 22.11 7.95
C PRO A 126 -18.51 22.05 8.37
N TRP A 127 -17.96 20.85 8.52
CA TRP A 127 -16.52 20.69 8.64
C TRP A 127 -15.87 21.48 7.50
N THR A 128 -15.08 22.48 7.87
CA THR A 128 -14.39 23.35 6.91
C THR A 128 -13.00 22.79 6.76
N LEU A 129 -12.59 22.49 5.52
CA LEU A 129 -11.23 22.08 5.22
C LEU A 129 -10.30 23.26 5.51
N ILE A 130 -9.41 23.12 6.50
CA ILE A 130 -8.43 24.15 6.89
C ILE A 130 -7.18 24.07 5.99
N GLY A 131 -7.08 23.05 5.14
CA GLY A 131 -5.96 22.79 4.24
C GLY A 131 -4.80 22.01 4.89
N PRO A 132 -3.67 21.85 4.18
CA PRO A 132 -3.46 22.27 2.79
C PRO A 132 -4.23 21.38 1.81
N SER A 133 -4.88 21.99 0.82
CA SER A 133 -5.49 21.26 -0.32
C SER A 133 -4.50 21.06 -1.48
N SER A 134 -3.34 21.69 -1.38
CA SER A 134 -2.19 21.57 -2.27
C SER A 134 -0.98 22.02 -1.49
N ASP A 135 0.05 21.18 -1.41
CA ASP A 135 1.33 21.58 -0.84
C ASP A 135 2.26 21.98 -1.96
N ARG A 136 2.54 23.28 -2.09
CA ARG A 136 3.48 23.78 -3.09
C ARG A 136 4.85 23.90 -2.44
N VAL A 137 5.69 22.90 -2.68
CA VAL A 137 7.08 22.87 -2.27
C VAL A 137 7.85 23.89 -3.12
N ASP A 138 8.51 24.86 -2.48
CA ASP A 138 9.34 25.81 -3.22
C ASP A 138 10.53 25.08 -3.85
N SER A 139 10.96 25.55 -5.02
CA SER A 139 12.18 25.10 -5.70
C SER A 139 13.43 25.06 -4.81
N PHE A 140 13.54 25.93 -3.80
CA PHE A 140 14.66 25.93 -2.85
C PHE A 140 14.60 24.79 -1.82
N LEU A 141 13.40 24.33 -1.47
CA LEU A 141 13.15 23.26 -0.50
C LEU A 141 13.03 21.89 -1.17
N SER A 142 12.88 21.87 -2.50
CA SER A 142 12.89 20.64 -3.27
C SER A 142 14.20 19.87 -3.11
N TYR A 143 14.11 18.57 -2.86
CA TYR A 143 15.24 17.64 -2.80
C TYR A 143 15.90 17.43 -4.18
N THR A 144 15.30 17.93 -5.26
CA THR A 144 15.83 17.87 -6.63
C THR A 144 16.49 19.19 -7.06
N PRO A 145 17.80 19.18 -7.38
CA PRO A 145 18.50 20.37 -7.82
C PRO A 145 17.89 20.95 -9.10
N GLY A 146 17.42 22.21 -9.04
CA GLY A 146 16.99 22.94 -10.23
C GLY A 146 15.55 22.70 -10.69
N ALA A 147 14.70 22.08 -9.87
CA ALA A 147 13.25 22.05 -10.09
C ALA A 147 12.70 23.48 -10.14
N GLY A 148 12.49 24.03 -11.32
CA GLY A 148 12.44 25.49 -11.44
C GLY A 148 11.06 26.13 -11.42
N ALA A 149 10.00 25.36 -11.21
CA ALA A 149 8.73 25.86 -10.70
C ALA A 149 8.30 24.95 -9.56
N GLY A 150 8.35 25.44 -8.31
CA GLY A 150 7.97 24.65 -7.13
C GLY A 150 6.80 23.70 -7.36
N VAL A 151 6.99 22.44 -6.97
CA VAL A 151 6.15 21.30 -7.33
C VAL A 151 4.98 21.20 -6.35
N ILE A 152 3.79 20.85 -6.84
CA ILE A 152 2.68 20.51 -5.95
C ILE A 152 2.86 19.05 -5.52
N SER A 153 3.14 18.81 -4.25
CA SER A 153 3.16 17.49 -3.64
C SER A 153 1.78 17.12 -3.08
N SER A 154 1.55 15.81 -3.00
CA SER A 154 0.47 15.18 -2.26
C SER A 154 1.04 14.00 -1.45
N GLY A 155 0.22 13.26 -0.71
CA GLY A 155 0.68 12.09 0.02
C GLY A 155 0.80 10.83 -0.84
N ARG A 156 1.44 9.81 -0.27
CA ARG A 156 1.74 8.50 -0.87
C ARG A 156 0.59 7.88 -1.66
N VAL A 157 0.89 7.54 -2.91
CA VAL A 157 0.01 6.82 -3.83
C VAL A 157 0.46 5.37 -3.98
N SER A 158 -0.37 4.45 -3.53
CA SER A 158 -0.12 2.99 -3.54
C SER A 158 -0.77 2.28 -4.74
N ALA A 159 -1.80 2.88 -5.34
CA ALA A 159 -2.55 2.27 -6.44
C ALA A 159 -3.01 3.29 -7.47
N ILE A 160 -2.94 2.95 -8.75
CA ILE A 160 -3.46 3.74 -9.87
C ILE A 160 -4.23 2.82 -10.82
N ALA A 161 -5.41 3.26 -11.25
CA ALA A 161 -6.16 2.64 -12.34
C ALA A 161 -6.49 3.68 -13.41
N VAL A 162 -6.36 3.29 -14.68
CA VAL A 162 -6.68 4.14 -15.84
C VAL A 162 -7.84 3.50 -16.59
N ALA A 163 -8.85 4.29 -16.93
CA ALA A 163 -10.00 3.77 -17.67
C ALA A 163 -9.59 3.29 -19.07
N PRO A 164 -10.21 2.21 -19.58
CA PRO A 164 -9.90 1.66 -20.90
C PRO A 164 -10.21 2.63 -22.05
N ASP A 165 -11.11 3.59 -21.83
CA ASP A 165 -11.52 4.63 -22.79
C ASP A 165 -10.67 5.90 -22.72
N CYS A 166 -9.56 5.90 -21.98
CA CYS A 166 -8.71 7.07 -21.81
C CYS A 166 -8.14 7.57 -23.16
N SER A 167 -8.39 8.86 -23.41
CA SER A 167 -8.05 9.61 -24.62
C SER A 167 -7.77 11.06 -24.26
N ALA A 168 -7.25 11.84 -25.22
CA ALA A 168 -6.97 13.27 -25.00
C ALA A 168 -8.21 14.09 -24.60
N SER A 169 -9.41 13.70 -25.01
CA SER A 169 -10.67 14.39 -24.68
C SER A 169 -11.32 13.94 -23.37
N SER A 170 -11.04 12.71 -22.92
CA SER A 170 -11.60 12.13 -21.70
C SER A 170 -10.66 11.04 -21.21
N CYS A 171 -10.13 11.17 -20.01
CA CYS A 171 -9.27 10.17 -19.41
C CYS A 171 -9.54 10.09 -17.92
N ARG A 172 -10.33 9.08 -17.53
CA ARG A 172 -10.58 8.79 -16.12
C ARG A 172 -9.39 8.07 -15.51
N VAL A 173 -8.93 8.60 -14.39
CA VAL A 173 -7.83 8.04 -13.60
C VAL A 173 -8.28 8.02 -12.15
N TRP A 174 -8.12 6.87 -11.50
CA TRP A 174 -8.35 6.69 -10.07
C TRP A 174 -7.01 6.48 -9.37
N VAL A 175 -6.89 7.07 -8.20
CA VAL A 175 -5.70 7.01 -7.34
C VAL A 175 -6.15 6.53 -5.97
N GLY A 176 -5.48 5.50 -5.45
CA GLY A 176 -5.58 5.05 -4.07
C GLY A 176 -4.38 5.54 -3.28
N ALA A 177 -4.64 6.21 -2.15
CA ALA A 177 -3.60 6.67 -1.24
C ALA A 177 -3.41 5.70 -0.06
N ALA A 178 -2.22 5.73 0.54
CA ALA A 178 -1.89 4.90 1.71
C ALA A 178 -2.78 5.20 2.94
N GLY A 179 -3.19 6.46 3.12
CA GLY A 179 -4.10 6.91 4.19
C GLY A 179 -5.13 7.98 3.78
N GLY A 180 -5.24 8.30 2.48
CA GLY A 180 -6.02 9.43 1.94
C GLY A 180 -7.27 9.06 1.15
N GLY A 181 -7.64 7.77 1.12
CA GLY A 181 -8.78 7.25 0.38
C GLY A 181 -8.54 7.18 -1.12
N ILE A 182 -9.63 7.18 -1.89
CA ILE A 182 -9.62 7.17 -3.35
C ILE A 182 -9.97 8.56 -3.88
N TRP A 183 -9.26 8.96 -4.94
CA TRP A 183 -9.49 10.17 -5.70
C TRP A 183 -9.64 9.84 -7.17
N MET A 184 -10.48 10.61 -7.87
CA MET A 184 -10.73 10.44 -9.30
C MET A 184 -10.60 11.77 -10.04
N THR A 185 -10.09 11.71 -11.26
CA THR A 185 -10.17 12.78 -12.24
C THR A 185 -10.68 12.25 -13.57
N SER A 186 -11.47 13.03 -14.31
CA SER A 186 -11.96 12.66 -15.65
C SER A 186 -11.08 13.18 -16.79
N ASN A 187 -10.07 13.98 -16.47
CA ASN A 187 -9.19 14.64 -17.43
C ASN A 187 -7.70 14.43 -17.08
N GLY A 188 -7.31 13.19 -16.77
CA GLY A 188 -5.93 12.85 -16.36
C GLY A 188 -4.83 13.17 -17.38
N LEU A 189 -5.19 13.38 -18.66
CA LEU A 189 -4.26 13.83 -19.71
C LEU A 189 -4.18 15.37 -19.86
N ALA A 190 -4.96 16.14 -19.11
CA ALA A 190 -4.85 17.60 -19.10
C ALA A 190 -3.55 18.05 -18.40
N ALA A 191 -3.11 19.28 -18.67
CA ALA A 191 -1.98 19.89 -17.96
C ALA A 191 -2.27 20.12 -16.47
N SER A 192 -3.54 20.38 -16.13
CA SER A 192 -4.01 20.53 -14.75
C SER A 192 -5.30 19.73 -14.58
N PRO A 193 -5.21 18.43 -14.24
CA PRO A 193 -6.38 17.59 -13.97
C PRO A 193 -7.18 18.11 -12.78
N SER A 194 -8.48 17.82 -12.77
CA SER A 194 -9.37 18.18 -11.67
C SER A 194 -9.72 16.94 -10.85
N TRP A 195 -9.17 16.87 -9.64
CA TRP A 195 -9.39 15.77 -8.70
C TRP A 195 -10.60 16.01 -7.81
N HIS A 196 -11.28 14.93 -7.44
CA HIS A 196 -12.29 14.92 -6.40
C HIS A 196 -12.22 13.61 -5.62
N SER A 197 -12.65 13.65 -4.35
CA SER A 197 -12.74 12.45 -3.54
C SER A 197 -13.75 11.48 -4.15
N SER A 198 -13.39 10.20 -4.17
CA SER A 198 -14.14 9.08 -4.72
C SER A 198 -14.24 7.99 -3.65
N SER A 199 -14.51 8.38 -2.39
CA SER A 199 -14.43 7.47 -1.22
C SER A 199 -15.79 7.19 -0.56
N ASP A 200 -16.89 7.65 -1.15
CA ASP A 200 -18.22 7.46 -0.58
C ASP A 200 -18.55 5.96 -0.42
N GLY A 201 -18.91 5.55 0.79
CA GLY A 201 -19.20 4.15 1.14
C GLY A 201 -17.99 3.32 1.54
N LEU A 202 -16.75 3.80 1.36
CA LEU A 202 -15.58 3.17 1.95
C LEU A 202 -15.53 3.42 3.45
N THR A 203 -15.08 2.42 4.19
CA THR A 203 -14.87 2.51 5.64
C THR A 203 -13.39 2.52 6.03
N SER A 204 -12.48 2.50 5.06
CA SER A 204 -11.05 2.69 5.26
C SER A 204 -10.53 3.71 4.25
N ASN A 205 -9.60 4.56 4.70
CA ASN A 205 -8.86 5.47 3.83
C ASN A 205 -7.55 4.85 3.33
N SER A 206 -7.19 3.66 3.79
CA SER A 206 -6.01 2.97 3.31
C SER A 206 -6.38 2.08 2.14
N ILE A 207 -5.71 2.30 1.01
CA ILE A 207 -5.98 1.62 -0.26
C ILE A 207 -4.73 0.86 -0.68
N GLY A 208 -4.89 -0.39 -1.09
CA GLY A 208 -3.77 -1.24 -1.53
C GLY A 208 -3.81 -1.61 -2.99
N SER A 209 -5.00 -1.65 -3.58
CA SER A 209 -5.17 -1.98 -5.00
C SER A 209 -6.45 -1.40 -5.56
N ILE A 210 -6.42 -1.05 -6.85
CA ILE A 210 -7.59 -0.60 -7.62
C ILE A 210 -7.51 -1.26 -8.99
N VAL A 211 -8.59 -1.89 -9.44
CA VAL A 211 -8.69 -2.45 -10.80
C VAL A 211 -10.03 -2.07 -11.43
N VAL A 212 -10.00 -1.81 -12.73
CA VAL A 212 -11.21 -1.70 -13.57
C VAL A 212 -11.59 -3.10 -14.02
N ASP A 213 -12.87 -3.43 -13.95
CA ASP A 213 -13.38 -4.72 -14.44
C ASP A 213 -13.24 -4.78 -15.98
N PRO A 214 -12.43 -5.70 -16.53
CA PRO A 214 -12.24 -5.82 -17.98
C PRO A 214 -13.52 -6.26 -18.72
N ASN A 215 -14.52 -6.79 -18.00
CA ASN A 215 -15.81 -7.18 -18.57
C ASN A 215 -16.78 -5.99 -18.72
N ASP A 216 -16.43 -4.81 -18.20
CA ASP A 216 -17.20 -3.58 -18.34
C ASP A 216 -16.45 -2.58 -19.25
N ALA A 217 -16.79 -2.59 -20.54
CA ALA A 217 -16.20 -1.70 -21.53
C ALA A 217 -16.42 -0.20 -21.22
N SER A 218 -17.42 0.14 -20.39
CA SER A 218 -17.62 1.53 -19.95
C SER A 218 -16.65 1.97 -18.86
N GLY A 219 -15.88 1.05 -18.27
CA GLY A 219 -14.94 1.35 -17.18
C GLY A 219 -15.59 1.86 -15.89
N ASN A 220 -16.89 1.61 -15.68
CA ASN A 220 -17.62 2.08 -14.50
C ASN A 220 -17.62 1.08 -13.34
N THR A 221 -17.33 -0.19 -13.64
CA THR A 221 -17.19 -1.24 -12.65
C THR A 221 -15.74 -1.33 -12.21
N LEU A 222 -15.51 -1.13 -10.91
CA LEU A 222 -14.18 -1.16 -10.31
C LEU A 222 -14.21 -2.00 -9.04
N TYR A 223 -13.06 -2.57 -8.71
CA TYR A 223 -12.81 -3.22 -7.42
C TYR A 223 -11.63 -2.55 -6.72
N VAL A 224 -11.73 -2.44 -5.40
CA VAL A 224 -10.72 -1.82 -4.55
C VAL A 224 -10.41 -2.73 -3.38
N GLY A 225 -9.12 -2.97 -3.18
CA GLY A 225 -8.58 -3.63 -2.00
C GLY A 225 -8.21 -2.58 -0.98
N THR A 226 -8.75 -2.67 0.22
CA THR A 226 -8.37 -1.76 1.32
C THR A 226 -7.15 -2.29 2.09
N GLY A 227 -6.44 -1.37 2.73
CA GLY A 227 -5.18 -1.56 3.45
C GLY A 227 -3.93 -1.43 2.56
N GLU A 228 -2.84 -0.92 3.11
CA GLU A 228 -1.58 -0.69 2.37
C GLU A 228 -0.68 -1.95 2.36
N PRO A 229 -0.15 -2.38 1.19
CA PRO A 229 0.64 -3.61 1.07
C PRO A 229 2.17 -3.38 1.13
N ASN A 230 2.62 -2.14 1.36
CA ASN A 230 4.03 -1.75 1.25
C ASN A 230 4.90 -2.18 2.43
N GLY A 231 4.29 -2.66 3.51
CA GLY A 231 5.00 -3.18 4.66
C GLY A 231 5.75 -2.12 5.48
N SER A 232 5.46 -0.84 5.29
CA SER A 232 6.00 0.23 6.13
C SER A 232 5.36 0.23 7.52
N SER A 233 6.01 0.87 8.48
CA SER A 233 5.54 0.91 9.88
C SER A 233 4.11 1.38 10.06
N ASP A 234 3.66 2.22 9.14
CA ASP A 234 2.36 2.86 9.03
C ASP A 234 1.44 2.22 7.97
N SER A 235 1.78 1.04 7.44
CA SER A 235 0.89 0.29 6.54
C SER A 235 -0.37 -0.19 7.25
N GLU A 236 -1.42 0.59 7.07
CA GLU A 236 -2.69 0.44 7.77
C GLU A 236 -3.53 -0.71 7.18
N ALA A 237 -4.27 -1.39 8.04
CA ALA A 237 -5.10 -2.53 7.70
C ALA A 237 -6.38 -2.12 7.01
N GLY A 238 -6.79 -2.96 6.06
CA GLY A 238 -8.03 -2.85 5.36
C GLY A 238 -9.20 -3.49 6.10
N VAL A 239 -10.38 -3.29 5.53
CA VAL A 239 -11.61 -3.99 5.90
C VAL A 239 -11.86 -5.18 4.98
N GLY A 240 -11.55 -5.02 3.69
CA GLY A 240 -11.75 -6.03 2.65
C GLY A 240 -11.82 -5.44 1.25
N LEU A 241 -12.47 -6.18 0.35
CA LEU A 241 -12.69 -5.83 -1.05
C LEU A 241 -13.98 -5.00 -1.18
N PHE A 242 -13.91 -3.89 -1.91
CA PHE A 242 -15.05 -3.05 -2.26
C PHE A 242 -15.29 -3.07 -3.76
N LYS A 243 -16.54 -2.86 -4.16
CA LYS A 243 -16.96 -2.76 -5.55
C LYS A 243 -17.72 -1.46 -5.80
N SER A 244 -17.42 -0.82 -6.93
CA SER A 244 -18.22 0.25 -7.53
C SER A 244 -18.80 -0.25 -8.85
N THR A 245 -19.97 0.26 -9.22
CA THR A 245 -20.59 0.08 -10.55
C THR A 245 -20.94 1.42 -11.22
N ASN A 246 -20.49 2.54 -10.65
CA ASN A 246 -20.81 3.90 -11.07
C ASN A 246 -19.57 4.79 -11.17
N GLY A 247 -18.45 4.22 -11.64
CA GLY A 247 -17.21 4.94 -11.91
C GLY A 247 -16.48 5.44 -10.67
N GLY A 248 -16.71 4.82 -9.51
CA GLY A 248 -16.12 5.19 -8.22
C GLY A 248 -16.93 6.24 -7.44
N SER A 249 -18.12 6.61 -7.91
CA SER A 249 -18.96 7.58 -7.20
C SER A 249 -19.42 7.05 -5.83
N SER A 250 -19.58 5.73 -5.70
CA SER A 250 -19.87 5.08 -4.42
C SER A 250 -19.40 3.63 -4.40
N TRP A 251 -19.03 3.14 -3.22
CA TRP A 251 -18.48 1.80 -3.02
C TRP A 251 -19.36 0.96 -2.10
N SER A 252 -19.40 -0.34 -2.36
CA SER A 252 -20.07 -1.32 -1.51
C SER A 252 -19.11 -2.44 -1.14
N LEU A 253 -19.10 -2.81 0.14
CA LEU A 253 -18.29 -3.92 0.63
C LEU A 253 -18.73 -5.24 -0.01
N VAL A 254 -17.78 -6.00 -0.54
CA VAL A 254 -17.97 -7.39 -0.95
C VAL A 254 -17.83 -8.24 0.31
N SER A 255 -18.94 -8.41 1.04
CA SER A 255 -18.93 -8.94 2.42
C SER A 255 -18.24 -10.30 2.57
N GLY A 256 -18.27 -11.14 1.55
CA GLY A 256 -17.59 -12.44 1.55
C GLY A 256 -16.06 -12.35 1.63
N SER A 257 -15.45 -11.19 1.35
CA SER A 257 -14.00 -11.00 1.47
C SER A 257 -13.54 -10.81 2.92
N VAL A 258 -14.39 -10.32 3.82
CA VAL A 258 -13.99 -9.97 5.21
C VAL A 258 -13.38 -11.16 5.96
N PRO A 259 -13.97 -12.38 5.92
CA PRO A 259 -13.40 -13.53 6.62
C PRO A 259 -11.99 -13.94 6.17
N VAL A 260 -11.57 -13.53 4.96
CA VAL A 260 -10.25 -13.86 4.38
C VAL A 260 -9.27 -12.68 4.34
N SER A 261 -9.71 -11.46 4.69
CA SER A 261 -8.89 -10.24 4.56
C SER A 261 -8.95 -9.28 5.75
N LYS A 262 -9.77 -9.54 6.78
CA LYS A 262 -9.77 -8.70 7.99
C LYS A 262 -8.37 -8.60 8.61
N ASN A 263 -7.98 -7.41 9.07
CA ASN A 263 -6.65 -7.13 9.62
C ASN A 263 -5.49 -7.34 8.62
N ARG A 264 -5.78 -7.42 7.33
CA ARG A 264 -4.81 -7.53 6.24
C ARG A 264 -4.99 -6.35 5.29
N SER A 265 -4.05 -6.18 4.39
CA SER A 265 -4.24 -5.40 3.17
C SER A 265 -4.56 -6.32 2.00
N ILE A 266 -5.25 -5.78 1.00
CA ILE A 266 -5.43 -6.46 -0.29
C ILE A 266 -4.56 -5.71 -1.32
N GLY A 267 -3.34 -6.21 -1.53
CA GLY A 267 -2.36 -5.60 -2.43
C GLY A 267 -2.56 -5.93 -3.90
N ALA A 268 -3.33 -6.98 -4.22
CA ALA A 268 -3.60 -7.38 -5.60
C ALA A 268 -5.03 -7.88 -5.79
N ILE A 269 -5.63 -7.53 -6.94
CA ILE A 269 -6.95 -8.00 -7.37
C ILE A 269 -6.82 -8.44 -8.83
N LEU A 270 -7.42 -9.59 -9.16
CA LEU A 270 -7.70 -9.96 -10.54
C LEU A 270 -9.19 -10.19 -10.73
N VAL A 271 -9.72 -9.71 -11.86
CA VAL A 271 -11.05 -10.03 -12.36
C VAL A 271 -10.85 -10.79 -13.66
N ASP A 272 -11.36 -12.02 -13.75
CA ASP A 272 -11.23 -12.83 -14.96
C ASP A 272 -11.84 -12.10 -16.16
N PRO A 273 -11.08 -11.86 -17.25
CA PRO A 273 -11.54 -11.12 -18.42
C PRO A 273 -12.63 -11.85 -19.23
N THR A 274 -12.93 -13.09 -18.89
CA THR A 274 -13.98 -13.90 -19.51
C THR A 274 -15.16 -14.18 -18.58
N ASN A 275 -15.04 -13.82 -17.29
CA ASN A 275 -16.06 -14.06 -16.27
C ASN A 275 -15.95 -13.10 -15.08
N ALA A 276 -16.77 -12.04 -15.07
CA ALA A 276 -16.80 -11.05 -13.98
C ALA A 276 -17.10 -11.59 -12.57
N SER A 277 -17.56 -12.84 -12.44
CA SER A 277 -17.78 -13.51 -11.14
C SER A 277 -16.57 -14.29 -10.64
N HIS A 278 -15.53 -14.46 -11.45
CA HIS A 278 -14.31 -15.17 -11.10
C HIS A 278 -13.22 -14.14 -10.74
N LEU A 279 -12.81 -14.16 -9.47
CA LEU A 279 -11.96 -13.14 -8.86
C LEU A 279 -10.79 -13.80 -8.11
N TYR A 280 -9.66 -13.11 -8.09
CA TYR A 280 -8.56 -13.42 -7.17
C TYR A 280 -8.22 -12.20 -6.32
N ILE A 281 -7.84 -12.42 -5.07
CA ILE A 281 -7.20 -11.40 -4.23
C ILE A 281 -5.90 -11.94 -3.63
N GLY A 282 -4.88 -11.09 -3.62
CA GLY A 282 -3.64 -11.28 -2.86
C GLY A 282 -3.73 -10.49 -1.57
N THR A 283 -3.46 -11.15 -0.43
CA THR A 283 -3.47 -10.49 0.87
C THR A 283 -2.07 -10.27 1.40
N ASP A 284 -1.84 -9.12 2.02
CA ASP A 284 -0.58 -8.68 2.57
C ASP A 284 -0.68 -8.38 4.07
N VAL A 285 0.48 -8.26 4.69
CA VAL A 285 0.58 -7.88 6.10
C VAL A 285 0.19 -6.41 6.26
N ALA A 286 -0.65 -6.11 7.25
CA ALA A 286 -1.03 -4.74 7.61
C ALA A 286 -1.30 -4.61 9.12
N ARG A 287 -1.52 -3.38 9.60
CA ARG A 287 -1.57 -3.01 11.03
C ARG A 287 -2.70 -2.03 11.34
N HIS A 288 -3.11 -1.89 12.60
CA HIS A 288 -4.10 -0.88 13.00
C HIS A 288 -3.43 0.28 13.75
N GLY A 289 -2.55 0.99 13.06
CA GLY A 289 -1.87 2.18 13.55
C GLY A 289 -0.44 1.97 14.04
N LEU A 290 0.29 3.09 14.06
CA LEU A 290 1.62 3.24 14.65
C LEU A 290 1.57 4.35 15.71
N SER A 291 2.17 4.11 16.87
CA SER A 291 2.36 5.15 17.88
C SER A 291 3.56 6.04 17.54
N ALA A 292 3.51 7.32 17.94
CA ALA A 292 4.63 8.26 17.79
C ALA A 292 5.90 7.87 18.60
N VAL A 293 5.79 6.89 19.50
CA VAL A 293 6.93 6.26 20.19
C VAL A 293 7.14 4.85 19.65
N ALA A 294 8.38 4.54 19.25
CA ALA A 294 8.74 3.25 18.67
C ALA A 294 8.35 2.08 19.57
N GLY A 295 7.31 1.33 19.18
CA GLY A 295 6.81 0.14 19.86
C GLY A 295 5.35 -0.18 19.50
N GLY A 296 4.95 -1.45 19.61
CA GLY A 296 3.54 -1.87 19.52
C GLY A 296 3.02 -2.28 18.12
N ARG A 297 3.90 -2.49 17.14
CA ARG A 297 3.50 -2.75 15.74
C ARG A 297 3.28 -4.23 15.41
N PHE A 298 2.07 -4.79 15.50
CA PHE A 298 1.84 -6.19 15.06
C PHE A 298 0.44 -6.45 14.48
N THR A 299 0.28 -7.50 13.65
CA THR A 299 -1.04 -7.92 13.17
C THR A 299 -1.88 -8.38 14.36
N PRO A 300 -3.12 -7.87 14.56
CA PRO A 300 -3.98 -8.36 15.62
C PRO A 300 -4.20 -9.89 15.55
N PRO A 301 -4.33 -10.57 16.70
CA PRO A 301 -4.63 -12.00 16.73
C PRO A 301 -5.87 -12.37 15.91
N GLY A 302 -5.87 -13.58 15.33
CA GLY A 302 -7.00 -14.10 14.56
C GLY A 302 -7.15 -13.50 13.15
N ALA A 303 -6.13 -12.84 12.62
CA ALA A 303 -6.06 -12.47 11.21
C ALA A 303 -5.96 -13.73 10.33
N PRO A 304 -6.63 -13.78 9.16
CA PRO A 304 -6.53 -14.88 8.22
C PRO A 304 -5.09 -15.10 7.71
N SER A 305 -4.80 -16.29 7.21
CA SER A 305 -3.50 -16.58 6.59
C SER A 305 -3.28 -15.74 5.33
N LEU A 306 -2.03 -15.37 5.07
CA LEU A 306 -1.66 -14.69 3.83
C LEU A 306 -1.73 -15.66 2.65
N GLY A 307 -1.80 -15.10 1.44
CA GLY A 307 -1.76 -15.87 0.21
C GLY A 307 -2.72 -15.37 -0.84
N VAL A 308 -3.07 -16.26 -1.75
CA VAL A 308 -4.04 -16.00 -2.82
C VAL A 308 -5.36 -16.65 -2.47
N TYR A 309 -6.42 -15.86 -2.56
CA TYR A 309 -7.79 -16.31 -2.42
C TYR A 309 -8.52 -16.19 -3.75
N GLU A 310 -9.29 -17.21 -4.10
CA GLU A 310 -10.06 -17.31 -5.34
C GLU A 310 -11.56 -17.36 -5.02
N SER A 311 -12.35 -16.61 -5.77
CA SER A 311 -13.81 -16.66 -5.72
C SER A 311 -14.34 -17.01 -7.11
N SER A 312 -15.30 -17.92 -7.19
CA SER A 312 -16.05 -18.24 -8.42
C SER A 312 -17.47 -17.68 -8.45
N ASN A 313 -17.86 -16.86 -7.47
CA ASN A 313 -19.24 -16.38 -7.27
C ASN A 313 -19.33 -14.88 -6.94
N GLY A 314 -18.47 -14.06 -7.56
CA GLY A 314 -18.50 -12.61 -7.42
C GLY A 314 -18.07 -12.10 -6.04
N GLY A 315 -17.33 -12.90 -5.30
CA GLY A 315 -16.77 -12.57 -3.99
C GLY A 315 -17.65 -12.94 -2.80
N ALA A 316 -18.73 -13.71 -3.02
CA ALA A 316 -19.59 -14.18 -1.93
C ALA A 316 -18.88 -15.22 -1.04
N SER A 317 -17.97 -16.01 -1.59
CA SER A 317 -17.11 -16.94 -0.85
C SER A 317 -15.75 -17.10 -1.51
N TRP A 318 -14.73 -17.44 -0.71
CA TRP A 318 -13.34 -17.51 -1.17
C TRP A 318 -12.67 -18.82 -0.75
N ALA A 319 -11.91 -19.42 -1.67
CA ALA A 319 -11.03 -20.55 -1.42
C ALA A 319 -9.58 -20.06 -1.31
N HIS A 320 -8.82 -20.57 -0.33
CA HIS A 320 -7.39 -20.29 -0.20
C HIS A 320 -6.62 -21.21 -1.14
N VAL A 321 -5.96 -20.65 -2.17
CA VAL A 321 -5.42 -21.43 -3.31
C VAL A 321 -3.90 -21.35 -3.47
N LEU A 322 -3.26 -20.38 -2.81
CA LEU A 322 -1.83 -20.35 -2.62
C LEU A 322 -1.52 -19.95 -1.18
N ASN A 323 -0.75 -20.80 -0.49
CA ASN A 323 -0.10 -20.47 0.75
C ASN A 323 1.42 -20.63 0.54
N PRO A 324 2.18 -19.53 0.34
CA PRO A 324 3.56 -19.64 -0.08
C PRO A 324 4.49 -20.29 0.96
N GLN A 325 4.16 -20.24 2.27
CA GLN A 325 4.81 -20.95 3.40
C GLN A 325 4.18 -20.53 4.76
N PRO A 326 4.53 -21.14 5.92
CA PRO A 326 4.07 -20.69 7.24
C PRO A 326 4.45 -19.24 7.53
N GLN A 327 3.50 -18.48 8.08
CA GLN A 327 3.68 -17.09 8.47
C GLN A 327 4.61 -16.97 9.68
N ASP A 328 5.32 -15.85 9.78
CA ASP A 328 6.10 -15.53 10.97
C ASP A 328 5.18 -15.46 12.20
N VAL A 329 5.68 -15.96 13.34
CA VAL A 329 4.94 -15.95 14.60
C VAL A 329 4.93 -14.52 15.15
N VAL A 330 3.75 -13.93 15.27
CA VAL A 330 3.55 -12.63 15.91
C VAL A 330 4.10 -12.65 17.35
N VAL A 331 5.12 -11.83 17.65
CA VAL A 331 5.70 -11.64 18.99
C VAL A 331 5.61 -10.16 19.43
N PRO A 332 4.54 -9.78 20.16
CA PRO A 332 4.25 -8.39 20.56
C PRO A 332 5.33 -7.65 21.37
N GLY A 333 6.32 -8.37 21.93
CA GLY A 333 7.39 -7.81 22.78
C GLY A 333 8.71 -7.50 22.07
N THR A 334 8.80 -7.66 20.75
CA THR A 334 10.03 -7.36 19.99
C THR A 334 9.99 -5.96 19.38
N ALA A 335 11.14 -5.33 19.15
CA ALA A 335 11.24 -3.97 18.60
C ALA A 335 10.50 -3.79 17.26
N ASN A 336 10.33 -4.87 16.50
CA ASN A 336 9.69 -4.86 15.18
C ASN A 336 8.30 -5.55 15.18
N GLY A 337 7.80 -5.98 16.34
CA GLY A 337 6.48 -6.64 16.53
C GLY A 337 6.24 -7.98 15.82
N ALA A 338 7.26 -8.53 15.14
CA ALA A 338 7.46 -9.94 14.83
C ALA A 338 6.47 -10.67 13.90
N ASP A 339 5.67 -9.99 13.09
CA ASP A 339 5.39 -10.53 11.76
C ASP A 339 6.06 -9.63 10.72
N PHE A 340 6.99 -10.20 9.96
CA PHE A 340 7.59 -9.53 8.82
C PHE A 340 6.77 -9.92 7.58
N PHE A 341 6.78 -9.08 6.54
CA PHE A 341 5.89 -9.13 5.36
C PHE A 341 5.90 -10.44 4.58
N ARG A 342 6.73 -11.41 4.97
CA ARG A 342 6.87 -12.74 4.38
C ARG A 342 5.51 -13.40 4.18
N GLY A 343 5.29 -13.83 2.94
CA GLY A 343 4.07 -14.50 2.50
C GLY A 343 2.99 -13.57 1.98
N GLY A 344 3.14 -12.25 2.11
CA GLY A 344 2.30 -11.28 1.41
C GLY A 344 2.35 -11.47 -0.10
N VAL A 345 1.26 -11.15 -0.79
CA VAL A 345 1.09 -11.30 -2.24
C VAL A 345 0.72 -9.95 -2.88
N PRO A 346 1.69 -9.04 -3.05
CA PRO A 346 1.43 -7.69 -3.53
C PRO A 346 1.15 -7.61 -5.03
N VAL A 347 1.44 -8.68 -5.80
CA VAL A 347 1.26 -8.68 -7.26
C VAL A 347 0.65 -9.99 -7.71
N LEU A 348 -0.46 -9.88 -8.45
CA LEU A 348 -1.08 -10.94 -9.23
C LEU A 348 -1.17 -10.50 -10.69
N ALA A 349 -1.04 -11.44 -11.62
CA ALA A 349 -1.26 -11.19 -13.04
C ALA A 349 -1.82 -12.42 -13.74
N PHE A 350 -2.72 -12.21 -14.70
CA PHE A 350 -3.06 -13.23 -15.68
C PHE A 350 -2.00 -13.29 -16.78
N ASP A 351 -1.87 -14.45 -17.41
CA ASP A 351 -1.36 -14.49 -18.78
C ASP A 351 -2.32 -13.72 -19.71
N PRO A 352 -1.83 -12.80 -20.55
CA PRO A 352 -2.68 -11.96 -21.39
C PRO A 352 -3.46 -12.73 -22.48
N THR A 353 -3.09 -13.99 -22.74
CA THR A 353 -3.71 -14.85 -23.75
C THR A 353 -4.36 -16.11 -23.16
N ASP A 354 -4.07 -16.44 -21.90
CA ASP A 354 -4.63 -17.59 -21.19
C ASP A 354 -5.00 -17.22 -19.74
N PRO A 355 -6.23 -16.75 -19.46
CA PRO A 355 -6.64 -16.38 -18.11
C PRO A 355 -6.73 -17.57 -17.13
N THR A 356 -6.52 -18.82 -17.60
CA THR A 356 -6.35 -19.97 -16.69
C THR A 356 -4.94 -20.03 -16.09
N THR A 357 -4.01 -19.28 -16.67
CA THR A 357 -2.64 -19.11 -16.18
C THR A 357 -2.56 -17.84 -15.31
N VAL A 358 -2.22 -18.03 -14.03
CA VAL A 358 -2.16 -16.97 -13.01
C VAL A 358 -0.78 -16.95 -12.35
N TYR A 359 -0.17 -15.78 -12.29
CA TYR A 359 1.11 -15.53 -11.62
C TYR A 359 0.89 -14.82 -10.29
N ALA A 360 1.71 -15.15 -9.29
CA ALA A 360 1.71 -14.53 -7.98
C ALA A 360 3.13 -14.25 -7.50
N ALA A 361 3.47 -12.98 -7.29
CA ALA A 361 4.72 -12.57 -6.66
C ALA A 361 4.52 -12.47 -5.14
N THR A 362 5.47 -12.95 -4.35
CA THR A 362 5.32 -13.04 -2.90
C THR A 362 6.47 -12.40 -2.15
N PHE A 363 6.23 -11.93 -0.93
CA PHE A 363 7.32 -11.56 -0.03
C PHE A 363 8.03 -12.81 0.51
N GLY A 364 9.35 -12.89 0.36
CA GLY A 364 10.24 -13.87 0.97
C GLY A 364 10.16 -15.29 0.40
N PHE A 365 9.27 -15.57 -0.57
CA PHE A 365 9.02 -16.91 -1.09
C PHE A 365 8.97 -17.00 -2.63
N GLY A 366 9.52 -16.01 -3.33
CA GLY A 366 9.67 -16.03 -4.78
C GLY A 366 8.38 -15.77 -5.54
N VAL A 367 8.30 -16.32 -6.76
CA VAL A 367 7.15 -16.18 -7.68
C VAL A 367 6.57 -17.55 -8.00
N TRP A 368 5.24 -17.61 -8.03
CA TRP A 368 4.44 -18.80 -8.23
C TRP A 368 3.56 -18.65 -9.47
N ARG A 369 3.23 -19.78 -10.10
CA ARG A 369 2.32 -19.82 -11.25
C ARG A 369 1.38 -21.01 -11.14
N ARG A 370 0.09 -20.77 -11.33
CA ARG A 370 -0.92 -21.78 -11.68
C ARG A 370 -1.05 -21.77 -13.21
N ALA A 371 -0.92 -22.92 -13.88
CA ALA A 371 -1.05 -23.01 -15.34
C ALA A 371 -1.51 -24.43 -15.77
N PRO A 372 -2.79 -24.79 -15.60
CA PRO A 372 -3.26 -26.16 -15.83
C PRO A 372 -2.92 -26.69 -17.24
N ASN A 373 -2.95 -25.81 -18.25
CA ASN A 373 -2.62 -26.14 -19.65
C ASN A 373 -1.15 -26.58 -19.84
N LEU A 374 -0.24 -26.12 -18.97
CA LEU A 374 1.19 -26.45 -19.00
C LEU A 374 1.56 -27.56 -18.02
N GLU A 375 0.64 -27.94 -17.12
CA GLU A 375 0.89 -28.86 -16.00
C GLU A 375 0.00 -30.11 -16.07
N GLY A 376 -0.44 -30.51 -17.27
CA GLY A 376 -1.24 -31.72 -17.46
C GLY A 376 -2.59 -31.72 -16.75
N GLY A 377 -3.18 -30.53 -16.57
CA GLY A 377 -4.45 -30.33 -15.86
C GLY A 377 -4.32 -30.04 -14.36
N ASP A 378 -3.10 -30.03 -13.80
CA ASP A 378 -2.89 -29.65 -12.39
C ASP A 378 -3.08 -28.13 -12.19
N ALA A 379 -4.10 -27.76 -11.41
CA ALA A 379 -4.45 -26.37 -11.10
C ALA A 379 -3.81 -25.83 -9.81
N SER A 380 -2.83 -26.52 -9.24
CA SER A 380 -2.04 -26.00 -8.11
C SER A 380 -1.08 -24.88 -8.57
N PHE A 381 -0.80 -23.93 -7.68
CA PHE A 381 0.31 -23.01 -7.87
C PHE A 381 1.63 -23.75 -7.68
N LYS A 382 2.56 -23.56 -8.61
CA LYS A 382 3.92 -24.09 -8.58
C LYS A 382 4.93 -22.95 -8.57
N GLN A 383 5.97 -23.04 -7.74
CA GLN A 383 7.04 -22.05 -7.72
C GLN A 383 7.79 -22.08 -9.07
N ILE A 384 8.02 -20.90 -9.65
CA ILE A 384 8.73 -20.73 -10.93
C ILE A 384 10.04 -19.94 -10.80
N ILE A 385 10.23 -19.26 -9.67
CA ILE A 385 11.49 -18.63 -9.27
C ILE A 385 11.61 -18.71 -7.74
N THR A 386 12.75 -19.15 -7.23
CA THR A 386 13.00 -19.19 -5.78
C THR A 386 13.40 -17.80 -5.26
N PRO A 387 13.23 -17.53 -3.96
CA PRO A 387 13.76 -16.29 -3.36
C PRO A 387 15.29 -16.21 -3.51
N SER A 388 15.84 -15.02 -3.69
CA SER A 388 17.30 -14.78 -3.76
C SER A 388 17.90 -14.69 -2.36
N ASN A 389 17.16 -14.15 -1.40
CA ASN A 389 17.58 -14.03 0.00
C ASN A 389 16.51 -14.61 0.95
N PRO A 390 16.41 -15.94 1.09
CA PRO A 390 15.39 -16.58 1.94
C PRO A 390 15.55 -16.28 3.44
N THR A 391 16.69 -15.73 3.85
CA THR A 391 17.02 -15.32 5.22
C THR A 391 16.82 -13.84 5.48
N ASP A 392 16.37 -13.06 4.48
CA ASP A 392 16.11 -11.64 4.65
C ASP A 392 15.08 -11.41 5.75
N SER A 393 15.51 -10.75 6.83
CA SER A 393 14.66 -10.45 7.99
C SER A 393 13.67 -9.33 7.71
N THR A 394 13.89 -8.51 6.68
CA THR A 394 12.93 -7.48 6.24
C THR A 394 11.89 -8.04 5.27
N GLY A 395 12.22 -9.18 4.64
CA GLY A 395 11.41 -9.85 3.63
C GLY A 395 11.79 -9.37 2.22
N GLU A 396 12.40 -10.26 1.43
CA GLU A 396 12.63 -10.00 0.00
C GLU A 396 11.30 -9.76 -0.71
N ARG A 397 11.12 -8.60 -1.35
CA ARG A 397 9.96 -8.34 -2.21
C ARG A 397 10.20 -8.90 -3.59
N ASN A 398 9.20 -9.63 -4.07
CA ASN A 398 9.14 -10.06 -5.45
C ASN A 398 8.06 -9.21 -6.14
N SER A 399 8.39 -8.67 -7.31
CA SER A 399 7.43 -8.00 -8.20
C SER A 399 7.54 -8.63 -9.58
N LEU A 400 6.48 -8.57 -10.37
CA LEU A 400 6.49 -9.14 -11.71
C LEU A 400 5.72 -8.29 -12.72
N ALA A 401 6.08 -8.45 -13.99
CA ALA A 401 5.29 -8.00 -15.13
C ALA A 401 5.17 -9.14 -16.15
N VAL A 402 3.94 -9.56 -16.43
CA VAL A 402 3.63 -10.52 -17.51
C VAL A 402 3.45 -9.74 -18.80
N ALA A 403 4.51 -9.68 -19.60
CA ALA A 403 4.58 -8.82 -20.77
C ALA A 403 3.95 -9.48 -22.03
N SER A 404 3.99 -10.81 -22.10
CA SER A 404 3.28 -11.63 -23.09
C SER A 404 3.13 -13.07 -22.58
N HIS A 405 2.49 -13.93 -23.36
CA HIS A 405 2.38 -15.37 -23.06
C HIS A 405 3.73 -16.04 -22.75
N THR A 406 4.79 -15.62 -23.43
CA THR A 406 6.12 -16.21 -23.29
C THR A 406 7.07 -15.36 -22.46
N ARG A 407 6.73 -14.10 -22.15
CA ARG A 407 7.66 -13.16 -21.55
C ARG A 407 7.18 -12.64 -20.21
N VAL A 408 8.00 -12.91 -19.19
CA VAL A 408 7.78 -12.43 -17.82
C VAL A 408 9.06 -11.82 -17.29
N TYR A 409 8.91 -10.67 -16.63
CA TYR A 409 9.95 -9.99 -15.87
C TYR A 409 9.69 -10.14 -14.39
N VAL A 410 10.76 -10.31 -13.61
CA VAL A 410 10.69 -10.41 -12.15
C VAL A 410 11.78 -9.55 -11.54
N GLY A 411 11.40 -8.61 -10.68
CA GLY A 411 12.33 -7.93 -9.78
C GLY A 411 12.38 -8.67 -8.45
N GLN A 412 13.58 -8.84 -7.92
CA GLN A 412 13.78 -9.38 -6.57
C GLN A 412 14.79 -8.53 -5.83
N GLY A 413 14.38 -8.02 -4.67
CA GLY A 413 15.20 -7.17 -3.83
C GLY A 413 14.68 -7.10 -2.40
N GLY A 414 15.51 -6.58 -1.50
CA GLY A 414 15.16 -6.37 -0.10
C GLY A 414 16.12 -5.35 0.50
N ASP A 415 16.83 -5.73 1.56
CA ASP A 415 17.93 -4.93 2.13
C ASP A 415 19.29 -5.14 1.42
N LYS A 416 19.29 -5.98 0.38
CA LYS A 416 20.42 -6.26 -0.51
C LYS A 416 20.12 -5.78 -1.93
N ALA A 417 21.18 -5.75 -2.74
CA ALA A 417 21.10 -5.34 -4.13
C ALA A 417 20.02 -6.11 -4.89
N ALA A 418 19.08 -5.37 -5.48
CA ALA A 418 18.06 -5.96 -6.33
C ALA A 418 18.60 -6.42 -7.68
N HIS A 419 17.98 -7.48 -8.18
CA HIS A 419 18.23 -8.04 -9.51
C HIS A 419 16.92 -8.10 -10.32
N LEU A 420 17.06 -7.92 -11.62
CA LEU A 420 15.99 -8.05 -12.60
C LEU A 420 16.20 -9.34 -13.41
N TRP A 421 15.19 -10.19 -13.41
CA TRP A 421 15.16 -11.45 -14.12
C TRP A 421 14.17 -11.39 -15.27
N ARG A 422 14.48 -12.10 -16.35
CA ARG A 422 13.56 -12.28 -17.49
C ARG A 422 13.53 -13.73 -17.91
N THR A 423 12.34 -14.22 -18.24
CA THR A 423 12.18 -15.40 -19.08
C THR A 423 11.49 -15.02 -20.38
N SER A 424 11.88 -15.67 -21.48
CA SER A 424 11.23 -15.58 -22.80
C SER A 424 10.60 -16.91 -23.21
N SER A 425 10.42 -17.81 -22.24
CA SER A 425 9.79 -19.12 -22.42
C SER A 425 8.89 -19.44 -21.23
N ALA A 426 8.09 -18.45 -20.83
CA ALA A 426 7.13 -18.56 -19.73
C ALA A 426 6.00 -19.58 -20.02
N ASP A 427 5.87 -20.03 -21.27
CA ASP A 427 4.97 -21.07 -21.77
C ASP A 427 5.47 -22.50 -21.51
N GLN A 428 6.53 -22.66 -20.71
CA GLN A 428 7.06 -23.97 -20.32
C GLN A 428 6.54 -24.43 -18.96
N PRO A 429 6.55 -25.74 -18.64
CA PRO A 429 6.22 -26.24 -17.32
C PRO A 429 7.07 -25.59 -16.21
N ALA A 430 6.51 -25.43 -15.02
CA ALA A 430 7.13 -24.72 -13.90
C ALA A 430 8.47 -25.36 -13.49
N ALA A 431 8.57 -26.69 -13.61
CA ALA A 431 9.81 -27.43 -13.36
C ALA A 431 10.97 -26.99 -14.26
N THR A 432 10.70 -26.55 -15.49
CA THR A 432 11.71 -26.00 -16.40
C THR A 432 12.18 -24.61 -15.95
N LEU A 433 11.22 -23.76 -15.52
CA LEU A 433 11.52 -22.39 -15.08
C LEU A 433 12.31 -22.38 -13.76
N THR A 434 11.98 -23.28 -12.84
CA THR A 434 12.71 -23.43 -11.57
C THR A 434 14.03 -24.19 -11.78
N GLY A 435 14.03 -25.28 -12.56
CA GLY A 435 15.23 -26.09 -12.78
C GLY A 435 15.89 -26.57 -11.48
N THR A 436 17.21 -26.84 -11.52
CA THR A 436 17.99 -27.25 -10.34
C THR A 436 18.52 -26.08 -9.52
N THR A 437 18.59 -24.89 -10.10
CA THR A 437 19.14 -23.68 -9.47
C THR A 437 18.07 -22.79 -8.83
N GLY A 438 16.79 -23.15 -8.98
CA GLY A 438 15.66 -22.28 -8.62
C GLY A 438 15.36 -21.20 -9.67
N ARG A 439 16.11 -21.17 -10.78
CA ARG A 439 16.07 -20.15 -11.84
C ARG A 439 16.39 -20.73 -13.23
N GLY A 440 16.09 -22.00 -13.47
CA GLY A 440 16.47 -22.72 -14.69
C GLY A 440 16.12 -22.03 -16.02
N GLY A 441 14.94 -21.42 -16.13
CA GLY A 441 14.45 -20.75 -17.35
C GLY A 441 14.63 -19.23 -17.36
N TRP A 442 15.42 -18.68 -16.44
CA TRP A 442 15.53 -17.24 -16.21
C TRP A 442 16.93 -16.72 -16.54
N GLN A 443 16.96 -15.55 -17.18
CA GLN A 443 18.16 -14.77 -17.42
C GLN A 443 18.24 -13.64 -16.39
N ASP A 444 19.38 -13.51 -15.70
CA ASP A 444 19.71 -12.30 -14.95
C ASP A 444 20.06 -11.18 -15.93
N LEU A 445 19.37 -10.05 -15.82
CA LEU A 445 19.58 -8.86 -16.62
C LEU A 445 20.38 -7.80 -15.88
N SER A 446 20.70 -8.02 -14.60
CA SER A 446 21.42 -7.07 -13.77
C SER A 446 22.92 -7.37 -13.72
N SER A 447 23.74 -6.32 -13.61
CA SER A 447 25.19 -6.41 -13.48
C SER A 447 25.69 -5.29 -12.59
N SER A 448 26.50 -5.61 -11.58
CA SER A 448 27.12 -4.58 -10.72
C SER A 448 28.28 -3.82 -11.41
N THR A 449 28.60 -4.16 -12.67
CA THR A 449 29.73 -3.59 -13.40
C THR A 449 29.28 -2.39 -14.23
N LYS A 450 29.78 -1.21 -13.88
CA LYS A 450 29.58 0.04 -14.63
C LYS A 450 29.95 -0.11 -16.12
N GLY A 451 29.26 0.60 -17.00
CA GLY A 451 29.47 0.58 -18.43
C GLY A 451 28.98 -0.69 -19.12
N THR A 452 28.27 -1.58 -18.41
CA THR A 452 27.65 -2.78 -18.98
C THR A 452 26.13 -2.61 -19.06
N PRO A 453 25.45 -3.23 -20.04
CA PRO A 453 23.99 -3.08 -20.22
C PRO A 453 23.17 -3.28 -18.93
N GLY A 454 23.53 -4.29 -18.12
CA GLY A 454 22.82 -4.62 -16.89
C GLY A 454 23.06 -3.70 -15.69
N TYR A 455 23.90 -2.66 -15.81
CA TYR A 455 24.13 -1.75 -14.69
C TYR A 455 22.91 -0.88 -14.36
N GLY A 456 22.12 -0.51 -15.38
CA GLY A 456 20.90 0.29 -15.18
C GLY A 456 19.81 -0.41 -14.36
N SER A 457 19.74 -1.74 -14.44
CA SER A 457 18.80 -2.58 -13.69
C SER A 457 19.41 -3.21 -12.43
N TYR A 458 20.69 -2.95 -12.14
CA TYR A 458 21.30 -3.43 -10.91
C TYR A 458 20.95 -2.51 -9.75
N ASN A 459 20.45 -3.10 -8.67
CA ASN A 459 20.13 -2.40 -7.43
C ASN A 459 19.19 -1.19 -7.62
N PHE A 460 18.21 -1.31 -8.54
CA PHE A 460 17.36 -0.21 -9.01
C PHE A 460 16.39 0.38 -7.98
N CYS A 461 16.26 -0.25 -6.81
CA CYS A 461 15.47 0.21 -5.65
C CYS A 461 16.34 0.33 -4.39
N THR A 462 17.66 0.37 -4.58
CA THR A 462 18.66 0.46 -3.51
C THR A 462 18.46 -0.59 -2.40
N GLY A 463 18.62 -0.21 -1.12
CA GLY A 463 18.38 -1.08 0.03
C GLY A 463 16.93 -1.06 0.54
N GLN A 464 15.99 -0.51 -0.24
CA GLN A 464 14.59 -0.33 0.16
C GLN A 464 13.59 -1.10 -0.70
N CYS A 465 14.05 -2.04 -1.53
CA CYS A 465 13.17 -2.82 -2.42
C CYS A 465 12.06 -3.60 -1.70
N TRP A 466 12.21 -3.88 -0.39
CA TRP A 466 11.15 -4.43 0.44
C TRP A 466 9.93 -3.48 0.54
N TYR A 467 10.15 -2.17 0.46
CA TYR A 467 9.18 -1.10 0.60
C TYR A 467 8.63 -0.61 -0.75
N ASP A 468 9.47 -0.46 -1.77
CA ASP A 468 9.10 0.08 -3.08
C ASP A 468 9.82 -0.62 -4.25
N GLN A 469 9.04 -1.32 -5.10
CA GLN A 469 9.59 -2.06 -6.24
C GLN A 469 8.57 -2.25 -7.37
N PRO A 470 7.99 -1.18 -7.96
CA PRO A 470 7.09 -1.31 -9.09
C PRO A 470 7.85 -1.76 -10.34
N ILE A 471 7.28 -2.74 -11.02
CA ILE A 471 7.72 -3.21 -12.32
C ILE A 471 6.49 -3.35 -13.19
N ALA A 472 6.54 -2.79 -14.39
CA ALA A 472 5.41 -2.84 -15.30
C ALA A 472 5.86 -2.89 -16.77
N SER A 473 5.12 -3.65 -17.57
CA SER A 473 5.27 -3.70 -19.02
C SER A 473 3.94 -3.29 -19.65
N PRO A 474 3.89 -2.27 -20.52
CA PRO A 474 2.65 -1.86 -21.17
C PRO A 474 2.07 -2.98 -22.05
N ALA A 475 0.75 -3.12 -22.04
CA ALA A 475 0.05 -4.16 -22.81
C ALA A 475 0.40 -4.07 -24.31
N GLY A 476 0.77 -5.20 -24.92
CA GLY A 476 1.14 -5.27 -26.33
C GLY A 476 2.58 -4.83 -26.64
N HIS A 477 3.37 -4.41 -25.64
CA HIS A 477 4.75 -3.97 -25.80
C HIS A 477 5.73 -4.82 -25.00
N PRO A 478 5.93 -6.10 -25.37
CA PRO A 478 6.66 -7.04 -24.54
C PRO A 478 8.16 -6.73 -24.39
N ASP A 479 8.74 -5.85 -25.22
CA ASP A 479 10.12 -5.36 -25.08
C ASP A 479 10.20 -4.06 -24.26
N THR A 480 9.08 -3.45 -23.91
CA THR A 480 9.03 -2.25 -23.08
C THR A 480 8.83 -2.63 -21.63
N LEU A 481 9.76 -2.20 -20.77
CA LEU A 481 9.75 -2.48 -19.35
C LEU A 481 10.11 -1.21 -18.58
N TRP A 482 9.35 -0.94 -17.53
CA TRP A 482 9.63 0.12 -16.58
C TRP A 482 9.89 -0.51 -15.22
N ILE A 483 10.95 -0.04 -14.56
CA ILE A 483 11.30 -0.42 -13.19
C ILE A 483 11.47 0.84 -12.36
N GLY A 484 11.08 0.78 -11.10
CA GLY A 484 11.30 1.86 -10.15
C GLY A 484 11.39 1.35 -8.72
N GLY A 485 11.52 2.30 -7.80
CA GLY A 485 11.58 2.09 -6.35
C GLY A 485 12.25 3.29 -5.70
N SER A 486 13.08 3.05 -4.69
CA SER A 486 13.76 4.14 -4.01
C SER A 486 14.78 4.86 -4.90
N MET A 487 14.86 6.18 -4.74
CA MET A 487 15.73 7.04 -5.55
C MET A 487 17.21 6.82 -5.23
N HIS A 488 18.06 6.86 -6.26
CA HIS A 488 19.51 6.82 -6.10
C HIS A 488 20.06 8.21 -5.70
N TYR A 489 19.82 8.63 -4.45
CA TYR A 489 20.25 9.92 -3.91
C TYR A 489 21.75 10.22 -4.09
N GLY A 490 22.60 9.18 -4.06
CA GLY A 490 24.04 9.31 -4.31
C GLY A 490 24.41 9.73 -5.73
N GLU A 491 23.44 9.76 -6.65
CA GLU A 491 23.61 10.18 -8.05
C GLU A 491 22.95 11.54 -8.33
N LEU A 492 22.44 12.24 -7.30
CA LEU A 492 21.95 13.63 -7.39
C LEU A 492 23.09 14.66 -7.23
N VAL A 493 24.32 14.21 -7.04
CA VAL A 493 25.50 15.06 -6.83
C VAL A 493 26.16 15.44 -8.16
N PRO A 494 26.94 16.53 -8.22
CA PRO A 494 27.71 16.89 -9.41
C PRO A 494 28.60 15.74 -9.90
N ASN A 495 28.77 15.63 -11.22
CA ASN A 495 29.53 14.57 -11.87
C ASN A 495 28.95 13.14 -11.70
N SER A 496 27.62 13.02 -11.72
CA SER A 496 26.93 11.73 -11.69
C SER A 496 26.51 11.27 -13.10
N PRO A 497 26.48 9.94 -13.36
CA PRO A 497 26.09 9.40 -14.66
C PRO A 497 24.57 9.48 -14.94
N SER A 498 23.74 9.66 -13.92
CA SER A 498 22.28 9.70 -14.06
C SER A 498 21.69 10.99 -13.51
N ASN A 499 20.35 11.05 -13.48
CA ASN A 499 19.55 12.06 -12.79
C ASN A 499 18.89 11.44 -11.55
N GLY A 500 19.59 10.56 -10.82
CA GLY A 500 19.10 9.97 -9.58
C GLY A 500 18.27 8.69 -9.71
N ARG A 501 18.18 8.10 -10.92
CA ARG A 501 17.60 6.75 -11.21
C ARG A 501 16.44 6.33 -10.30
N ALA A 502 15.35 7.09 -10.24
CA ALA A 502 14.14 6.70 -9.53
C ALA A 502 13.25 5.78 -10.38
N VAL A 503 13.18 6.04 -11.69
CA VAL A 503 12.47 5.21 -12.67
C VAL A 503 13.37 5.02 -13.88
N MET A 504 13.51 3.77 -14.33
CA MET A 504 14.27 3.41 -15.51
C MET A 504 13.35 2.71 -16.52
N ARG A 505 13.51 3.05 -17.81
CA ARG A 505 12.74 2.48 -18.92
C ARG A 505 13.64 1.72 -19.88
N SER A 506 13.22 0.54 -20.30
CA SER A 506 13.84 -0.24 -21.36
C SER A 506 12.88 -0.41 -22.54
N THR A 507 13.42 -0.50 -23.76
CA THR A 507 12.66 -0.81 -24.99
C THR A 507 13.26 -1.99 -25.77
N ASP A 508 14.25 -2.67 -25.20
CA ASP A 508 14.95 -3.82 -25.79
C ASP A 508 14.80 -5.09 -24.95
N GLY A 509 13.71 -5.12 -24.19
CA GLY A 509 13.33 -6.24 -23.35
C GLY A 509 14.14 -6.34 -22.07
N GLY A 510 14.57 -5.22 -21.49
CA GLY A 510 15.30 -5.12 -20.23
C GLY A 510 16.81 -5.28 -20.35
N VAL A 511 17.39 -5.18 -21.55
CA VAL A 511 18.84 -5.32 -21.76
C VAL A 511 19.55 -4.02 -21.45
N THR A 512 19.06 -2.90 -21.96
CA THR A 512 19.52 -1.54 -21.63
C THR A 512 18.37 -0.69 -21.13
N PHE A 513 18.71 0.38 -20.40
CA PHE A 513 17.74 1.30 -19.80
C PHE A 513 18.08 2.76 -20.07
N THR A 514 17.06 3.61 -20.01
CA THR A 514 17.14 5.06 -20.00
C THR A 514 16.47 5.64 -18.75
N ASP A 515 16.94 6.79 -18.30
CA ASP A 515 16.53 7.44 -17.06
C ASP A 515 15.26 8.27 -17.26
N MET A 516 14.22 8.00 -16.46
CA MET A 516 12.92 8.70 -16.50
C MET A 516 12.74 9.65 -15.31
N THR A 517 13.80 9.89 -14.53
CA THR A 517 13.71 10.61 -13.24
C THR A 517 13.49 12.11 -13.41
N ASP A 518 14.06 12.71 -14.45
CA ASP A 518 13.84 14.10 -14.85
C ASP A 518 13.44 14.17 -16.33
N ASP A 519 13.16 15.38 -16.81
CA ASP A 519 12.85 15.64 -18.21
C ASP A 519 13.84 16.60 -18.89
N ALA A 520 13.61 16.84 -20.17
CA ALA A 520 14.39 17.76 -20.97
C ALA A 520 13.91 19.23 -20.91
N GLN A 521 12.98 19.57 -20.00
CA GLN A 521 12.50 20.95 -19.88
C GLN A 521 13.61 21.85 -19.31
N SER A 522 13.45 23.17 -19.46
CA SER A 522 14.36 24.15 -18.87
C SER A 522 13.54 25.23 -18.15
N PRO A 523 13.55 25.24 -16.81
CA PRO A 523 14.16 24.26 -15.89
C PRO A 523 13.50 22.87 -15.99
N PRO A 524 14.21 21.76 -15.67
CA PRO A 524 13.65 20.42 -15.71
C PRO A 524 12.69 20.15 -14.55
N ASP A 525 11.66 19.34 -14.79
CA ASP A 525 10.82 18.75 -13.75
C ASP A 525 11.35 17.37 -13.34
N TRP A 526 11.12 17.00 -12.08
CA TRP A 526 11.70 15.80 -11.47
C TRP A 526 10.64 14.96 -10.76
N LEU A 527 10.76 13.65 -10.85
CA LEU A 527 9.96 12.72 -10.07
C LEU A 527 10.24 12.87 -8.58
N HIS A 528 9.18 12.79 -7.79
CA HIS A 528 9.31 12.64 -6.34
C HIS A 528 9.81 11.24 -5.96
N PRO A 529 10.69 11.08 -4.95
CA PRO A 529 11.22 9.79 -4.50
C PRO A 529 10.16 8.77 -4.12
N ASP A 530 10.64 7.52 -4.06
CA ASP A 530 9.95 6.31 -3.60
C ASP A 530 8.72 5.96 -4.44
N GLN A 531 8.97 5.22 -5.54
CA GLN A 531 7.95 4.88 -6.53
C GLN A 531 7.21 3.61 -6.11
N HIS A 532 5.88 3.66 -6.04
CA HIS A 532 5.07 2.53 -5.57
C HIS A 532 4.28 1.84 -6.67
N VAL A 533 3.86 2.59 -7.69
CA VAL A 533 2.96 2.09 -8.73
C VAL A 533 3.20 2.77 -10.07
N LEU A 534 3.08 1.97 -11.14
CA LEU A 534 3.16 2.41 -12.53
C LEU A 534 1.89 1.99 -13.25
N ALA A 535 1.25 2.92 -13.95
CA ALA A 535 0.13 2.65 -14.85
C ALA A 535 0.33 3.38 -16.18
N PHE A 536 -0.29 2.90 -17.24
CA PHE A 536 -0.10 3.47 -18.60
C PHE A 536 -1.42 3.88 -19.22
N ALA A 537 -1.39 4.90 -20.07
CA ALA A 537 -2.53 5.20 -20.91
C ALA A 537 -2.75 4.04 -21.92
N PRO A 538 -3.94 3.43 -22.00
CA PRO A 538 -4.19 2.26 -22.84
C PRO A 538 -3.85 2.45 -24.34
N ASN A 539 -4.01 3.68 -24.84
CA ASN A 539 -3.80 4.02 -26.24
C ASN A 539 -2.42 4.63 -26.54
N ASN A 540 -1.61 4.89 -25.51
CA ASN A 540 -0.25 5.40 -25.66
C ASN A 540 0.62 4.94 -24.47
N PRO A 541 1.39 3.85 -24.61
CA PRO A 541 2.20 3.28 -23.53
C PRO A 541 3.38 4.16 -23.11
N ASP A 542 3.68 5.22 -23.86
CA ASP A 542 4.72 6.19 -23.52
C ASP A 542 4.20 7.25 -22.55
N ILE A 543 2.88 7.33 -22.34
CA ILE A 543 2.24 8.10 -21.27
C ILE A 543 2.09 7.18 -20.05
N ALA A 544 2.98 7.35 -19.08
CA ALA A 544 2.95 6.67 -17.80
C ALA A 544 2.42 7.61 -16.71
N PHE A 545 1.57 7.07 -15.83
CA PHE A 545 1.22 7.64 -14.53
C PHE A 545 2.05 6.93 -13.47
N ILE A 546 2.78 7.71 -12.68
CA ILE A 546 3.79 7.23 -11.74
C ILE A 546 3.36 7.71 -10.36
N GLY A 547 2.99 6.76 -9.48
CA GLY A 547 2.60 7.04 -8.10
C GLY A 547 3.77 6.86 -7.14
N ASN A 548 3.96 7.82 -6.25
CA ASN A 548 5.05 7.88 -5.30
C ASN A 548 4.63 8.56 -3.98
N ASP A 549 5.58 8.80 -3.08
CA ASP A 549 5.34 9.42 -1.76
C ASP A 549 4.89 10.90 -1.85
N GLY A 550 5.07 11.53 -3.01
CA GLY A 550 4.66 12.91 -3.32
C GLY A 550 3.40 13.03 -4.18
N GLY A 551 2.68 11.94 -4.44
CA GLY A 551 1.47 11.94 -5.27
C GLY A 551 1.66 11.26 -6.63
N VAL A 552 1.23 11.93 -7.70
CA VAL A 552 1.23 11.39 -9.07
C VAL A 552 1.95 12.30 -10.05
N PHE A 553 2.89 11.70 -10.78
CA PHE A 553 3.53 12.28 -11.95
C PHE A 553 3.04 11.63 -13.23
N ARG A 554 3.09 12.38 -14.33
CA ARG A 554 2.77 11.87 -15.67
C ARG A 554 3.84 12.26 -16.68
N THR A 555 4.23 11.34 -17.55
CA THR A 555 5.07 11.65 -18.70
C THR A 555 4.27 12.31 -19.83
N GLY A 556 4.95 13.09 -20.67
CA GLY A 556 4.37 13.74 -21.85
C GLY A 556 4.12 12.80 -23.05
N GLY A 557 4.53 11.53 -22.98
CA GLY A 557 4.36 10.58 -24.07
C GLY A 557 5.38 10.69 -25.20
N THR A 558 6.45 11.47 -25.03
CA THR A 558 7.56 11.60 -25.99
C THR A 558 8.90 11.66 -25.26
N PHE A 559 9.96 11.25 -25.95
CA PHE A 559 11.32 11.17 -25.40
C PHE A 559 12.32 11.87 -26.34
N THR A 560 13.43 12.33 -25.78
CA THR A 560 14.52 12.97 -26.52
C THR A 560 15.89 12.48 -26.07
N ASP A 561 16.86 12.52 -26.98
CA ASP A 561 18.26 12.24 -26.67
C ASP A 561 18.92 13.46 -26.04
N SER A 562 19.34 13.29 -24.78
CA SER A 562 20.07 14.27 -23.96
C SER A 562 21.49 13.80 -23.64
N SER A 563 21.99 12.74 -24.28
CA SER A 563 23.31 12.14 -24.04
C SER A 563 24.48 13.10 -24.29
N GLY A 564 24.27 14.14 -25.11
CA GLY A 564 25.22 15.22 -25.32
C GLY A 564 25.58 15.98 -24.03
N ALA A 565 24.66 16.05 -23.06
CA ALA A 565 24.87 16.74 -21.79
C ALA A 565 25.96 16.06 -20.93
N CYS A 566 26.22 14.77 -21.13
CA CYS A 566 27.23 14.03 -20.37
C CYS A 566 28.64 14.61 -20.49
N ALA A 567 28.97 15.24 -21.62
CA ALA A 567 30.28 15.88 -21.81
C ALA A 567 30.50 17.05 -20.83
N ALA A 568 29.44 17.78 -20.48
CA ALA A 568 29.49 18.89 -19.55
C ALA A 568 29.46 18.44 -18.07
N ARG A 569 29.09 17.19 -17.79
CA ARG A 569 29.00 16.65 -16.43
C ARG A 569 30.34 16.24 -15.82
N GLY A 570 31.46 16.29 -16.56
CA GLY A 570 32.77 15.88 -16.03
C GLY A 570 32.91 14.37 -15.73
N VAL A 571 31.96 13.55 -16.16
CA VAL A 571 32.02 12.07 -16.04
C VAL A 571 32.93 11.47 -17.10
N THR A 572 33.62 10.36 -16.78
CA THR A 572 34.59 9.71 -17.68
C THR A 572 34.49 8.18 -17.62
N GLY A 573 35.16 7.48 -18.55
CA GLY A 573 35.25 6.02 -18.53
C GLY A 573 33.89 5.31 -18.59
N ALA A 574 33.68 4.34 -17.71
CA ALA A 574 32.44 3.57 -17.63
C ALA A 574 31.23 4.45 -17.24
N ASP A 575 31.41 5.43 -16.35
CA ASP A 575 30.35 6.37 -15.98
C ASP A 575 29.91 7.25 -17.16
N LEU A 576 30.83 7.60 -18.07
CA LEU A 576 30.47 8.30 -19.30
C LEU A 576 29.67 7.42 -20.27
N ALA A 577 29.98 6.12 -20.33
CA ALA A 577 29.22 5.16 -21.13
C ALA A 577 27.80 5.00 -20.58
N ASP A 578 27.67 4.81 -19.26
CA ASP A 578 26.38 4.72 -18.57
C ASP A 578 25.58 6.01 -18.77
N CYS A 579 26.20 7.19 -18.59
CA CYS A 579 25.52 8.47 -18.79
C CYS A 579 24.95 8.62 -20.20
N ARG A 580 25.74 8.31 -21.23
CA ARG A 580 25.27 8.42 -22.62
C ARG A 580 24.13 7.45 -22.91
N GLN A 581 24.20 6.23 -22.37
CA GLN A 581 23.13 5.25 -22.49
C GLN A 581 21.87 5.74 -21.78
N TRP A 582 21.99 6.16 -20.52
CA TRP A 582 20.84 6.51 -19.70
C TRP A 582 20.13 7.78 -20.17
N LEU A 583 20.87 8.74 -20.72
CA LEU A 583 20.30 9.97 -21.27
C LEU A 583 19.95 9.90 -22.77
N SER A 584 20.08 8.74 -23.41
CA SER A 584 19.81 8.59 -24.85
C SER A 584 18.32 8.71 -25.22
N ALA A 585 17.42 8.55 -24.25
CA ALA A 585 16.00 8.79 -24.41
C ALA A 585 15.37 9.10 -23.04
N ILE A 586 15.36 10.37 -22.65
CA ILE A 586 14.67 10.87 -21.43
C ILE A 586 13.32 11.50 -21.81
N PRO A 587 12.36 11.62 -20.88
CA PRO A 587 11.11 12.34 -21.13
C PRO A 587 11.34 13.74 -21.67
N THR A 588 10.56 14.16 -22.66
CA THR A 588 10.54 15.58 -23.09
C THR A 588 9.85 16.48 -22.07
N GLY A 589 8.94 15.91 -21.27
CA GLY A 589 8.24 16.58 -20.20
C GLY A 589 7.67 15.61 -19.17
N LEU A 590 7.78 16.00 -17.91
CA LEU A 590 7.17 15.40 -16.74
C LEU A 590 6.21 16.41 -16.12
N THR A 591 5.11 15.94 -15.56
CA THR A 591 4.11 16.83 -14.94
C THR A 591 3.62 16.22 -13.64
N ALA A 592 3.84 16.91 -12.53
CA ALA A 592 3.12 16.63 -11.29
C ALA A 592 1.65 17.03 -11.48
N ILE A 593 0.75 16.06 -11.37
CA ILE A 593 -0.69 16.29 -11.59
C ILE A 593 -1.47 16.35 -10.29
N ASN A 594 -0.85 16.84 -9.22
CA ASN A 594 -1.38 16.80 -7.85
C ASN A 594 -2.33 17.95 -7.47
N GLY A 595 -2.58 18.91 -8.37
CA GLY A 595 -3.45 20.06 -8.07
C GLY A 595 -4.85 19.64 -7.61
N GLY A 596 -5.19 19.86 -6.34
CA GLY A 596 -6.46 19.47 -5.74
C GLY A 596 -6.56 17.99 -5.30
N LEU A 597 -5.49 17.22 -5.44
CA LEU A 597 -5.35 15.90 -4.83
C LEU A 597 -4.95 16.09 -3.36
N ALA A 598 -5.91 16.02 -2.43
CA ALA A 598 -5.63 16.29 -1.02
C ALA A 598 -5.38 14.99 -0.24
N THR A 599 -4.24 14.33 -0.51
CA THR A 599 -3.87 13.05 0.15
C THR A 599 -2.72 13.18 1.15
N LEU A 600 -2.27 14.39 1.48
CA LEU A 600 -1.16 14.62 2.42
C LEU A 600 -1.43 13.95 3.76
N GLN A 601 -0.45 13.16 4.20
CA GLN A 601 -0.53 12.37 5.43
C GLN A 601 0.23 13.07 6.56
N PHE A 602 -0.51 13.79 7.41
CA PHE A 602 0.05 14.39 8.62
C PHE A 602 0.36 13.31 9.66
N GLN A 603 1.59 13.29 10.16
CA GLN A 603 1.95 12.44 11.30
C GLN A 603 1.52 13.08 12.63
N SER A 604 1.62 14.41 12.72
CA SER A 604 1.19 15.16 13.88
C SER A 604 0.85 16.61 13.51
N LEU A 605 0.01 17.23 14.33
CA LEU A 605 -0.33 18.65 14.23
C LEU A 605 -0.18 19.27 15.63
N SER A 606 0.42 20.45 15.69
CA SER A 606 0.50 21.28 16.87
C SER A 606 -0.20 22.61 16.62
N VAL A 607 -0.87 23.12 17.66
CA VAL A 607 -1.54 24.42 17.63
C VAL A 607 -0.85 25.31 18.65
N ASN A 608 -0.49 26.54 18.24
CA ASN A 608 0.02 27.51 19.17
C ASN A 608 -1.06 27.84 20.23
N PRO A 609 -0.78 27.62 21.54
CA PRO A 609 -1.77 27.83 22.59
C PRO A 609 -2.18 29.30 22.76
N GLN A 610 -1.41 30.24 22.21
CA GLN A 610 -1.68 31.68 22.25
C GLN A 610 -2.36 32.19 20.97
N ASN A 611 -2.33 31.41 19.89
CA ASN A 611 -2.90 31.77 18.60
C ASN A 611 -3.39 30.53 17.86
N ALA A 612 -4.69 30.25 17.92
CA ALA A 612 -5.28 29.05 17.28
C ALA A 612 -5.15 29.04 15.74
N ASN A 613 -4.80 30.18 15.14
CA ASN A 613 -4.53 30.31 13.72
C ASN A 613 -3.10 29.89 13.34
N ASP A 614 -2.21 29.72 14.31
CA ASP A 614 -0.82 29.29 14.11
C ASP A 614 -0.73 27.78 14.36
N LEU A 615 -0.68 27.04 13.26
CA LEU A 615 -0.66 25.59 13.18
C LEU A 615 0.65 25.15 12.54
N LEU A 616 1.21 24.05 13.03
CA LEU A 616 2.39 23.40 12.46
C LEU A 616 2.13 21.90 12.39
N GLY A 617 2.45 21.27 11.27
CA GLY A 617 2.30 19.82 11.14
C GLY A 617 3.32 19.23 10.19
N GLY A 618 3.89 18.10 10.60
CA GLY A 618 4.79 17.31 9.76
C GLY A 618 3.99 16.35 8.89
N THR A 619 4.23 16.38 7.59
CA THR A 619 3.70 15.41 6.64
C THR A 619 4.74 14.31 6.42
N GLN A 620 4.27 13.12 6.05
CA GLN A 620 5.15 12.06 5.59
C GLN A 620 5.83 12.47 4.28
N ASP A 621 7.16 12.43 4.26
CA ASP A 621 8.06 12.66 3.11
C ASP A 621 7.92 14.01 2.38
N ASN A 622 7.02 14.89 2.84
CA ASN A 622 6.67 16.16 2.22
C ASN A 622 6.86 17.35 3.20
N GLY A 623 7.83 17.24 4.11
CA GLY A 623 8.28 18.35 4.96
C GLY A 623 7.37 18.70 6.15
N THR A 624 7.55 19.91 6.67
CA THR A 624 6.75 20.48 7.76
C THR A 624 6.05 21.73 7.29
N LEU A 625 4.73 21.76 7.45
CA LEU A 625 3.88 22.83 6.95
C LEU A 625 3.37 23.69 8.10
N SER A 626 3.42 25.01 7.93
CA SER A 626 2.86 26.00 8.84
C SER A 626 1.66 26.70 8.24
N ASN A 627 0.60 26.92 9.02
CA ASN A 627 -0.52 27.80 8.69
C ASN A 627 -0.61 28.91 9.74
N MET A 628 -0.77 30.18 9.31
CA MET A 628 -0.92 31.34 10.20
C MET A 628 -2.31 32.00 10.19
N GLY A 629 -3.34 31.29 9.72
CA GLY A 629 -4.75 31.70 9.92
C GLY A 629 -5.61 31.84 8.67
N SER A 630 -5.16 31.31 7.53
CA SER A 630 -5.96 31.25 6.30
C SER A 630 -5.71 29.94 5.54
N ASP A 631 -6.71 29.46 4.80
CA ASP A 631 -6.58 28.23 4.01
C ASP A 631 -5.46 28.31 2.95
N ALA A 632 -5.07 29.54 2.56
CA ALA A 632 -3.99 29.83 1.61
C ALA A 632 -2.62 30.08 2.26
N SER A 633 -2.50 30.08 3.59
CA SER A 633 -1.24 30.39 4.29
C SER A 633 -0.44 29.16 4.72
N TRP A 634 -0.67 28.00 4.09
CA TRP A 634 0.21 26.85 4.26
C TRP A 634 1.51 27.07 3.49
N PHE A 635 2.65 27.01 4.18
CA PHE A 635 3.98 27.03 3.57
C PHE A 635 4.90 26.04 4.29
N GLU A 636 5.82 25.46 3.53
CA GLU A 636 6.87 24.61 4.06
C GLU A 636 7.92 25.45 4.82
N THR A 637 8.25 25.05 6.05
CA THR A 637 9.12 25.80 6.98
C THR A 637 10.54 25.27 7.04
#